data_AF-A0A9P7XQ96-F1
#
_entry.id   AF-A0A9P7XQ96-F1
#
_cell.length_a   1.000
_cell.length_b   1.000
_cell.length_c   1.000
_cell.angle_alpha   90.00
_cell.angle_beta   90.00
_cell.angle_gamma   90.00
#
_symmetry.space_group_name_H-M   'P 1'
#
loop_
_entity.id
_entity.type
_entity.pdbx_description
1 polymer ?
#
loop_
_entity_poly.entity_id
_entity_poly.type
_entity_poly.pdbx_seq_one_letter_code
_entity_poly.pdbx_strand_id
1 'polypeptide(L)'
;MTDNLTLYCLVDGEPMKDAFKIRDIPPSHDVDDLKDAIVRKKPNDFRDGDANKLTLCRVSIHDDGTIHDKTELNNPRAVLSTLFAASPDDNTYIIVQRPAPVPAPIPTRISTCLSGHLSDECLHGTPMSATPIPKRYIPYDSLEKELALIIKDASQLHVWHTVDATNVETAQKERLGPFYKNALPYGTTASTMKEAMLGMVLDKESTSSDNKTLREIVESDIGKTTNLSVLLLTNDAQLTPEQFFREQIIGGAVTIGTLVNMLRGFLTPLRATLGNVRATLVVLGTSLSLQGEDNVYPAVGMRTRFHSIMRFPLFDDQDVEHVLSKLIDTSGCTIPHDKLRKLTGRAQFSVSVIRELFKLNHTNPHTKQARLEKAFDSAINLVSIQLRGRVRELLGGDTTGEVVHLLGRMVLAFKLQGGKVWFARKAQVKFMDNALCALRVHSGSVHWLMDESLVVEVVEEELEHSNVDLGFSAQLRQLNGIIEHFGVKSSAKGNALEPLVRQSLRRFNNWHLADLPFLQGIELPAWCSGQKLQIDEINTAHGFGYGADNTEADLNFLINRPSNKLLVQQSGTRQDAAWFFSDNRYAGSLAIKIYGNDIPQTDHQKNETSSDIRCSFLRADGVRMNPSLERIRDAFVASVVPNKIKGILRIHLELPRVQGVQLATHVKRDPATGTEDVMVHIDLSNIDDFFYEGIEEKKEDILYLKKLIKYVLAK
;
A
#
# COMPACT_ATOMS: atom_id res chain seq x y z
N MET A 1 2.54 41.48 -34.83
CA MET A 1 2.77 40.25 -35.62
C MET A 1 2.69 39.12 -34.60
N THR A 2 1.73 38.23 -34.73
CA THR A 2 1.66 37.02 -33.88
C THR A 2 2.65 36.03 -34.44
N ASP A 3 3.68 35.70 -33.66
CA ASP A 3 4.67 34.70 -34.03
C ASP A 3 3.95 33.34 -34.17
N ASN A 4 4.08 32.70 -35.34
CA ASN A 4 3.51 31.38 -35.54
C ASN A 4 4.31 30.34 -34.73
N LEU A 5 3.62 29.33 -34.19
CA LEU A 5 4.27 28.24 -33.46
C LEU A 5 4.93 27.25 -34.44
N THR A 6 6.08 26.72 -34.04
CA THR A 6 6.68 25.53 -34.64
C THR A 6 6.72 24.43 -33.59
N LEU A 7 6.08 23.29 -33.87
CA LEU A 7 5.96 22.16 -32.95
C LEU A 7 6.64 20.92 -33.55
N TYR A 8 7.35 20.16 -32.73
CA TYR A 8 7.93 18.88 -33.11
C TYR A 8 6.98 17.74 -32.70
N CYS A 9 6.64 16.87 -33.65
CA CYS A 9 5.76 15.73 -33.44
C CYS A 9 6.52 14.42 -33.66
N LEU A 10 6.27 13.43 -32.81
CA LEU A 10 6.83 12.08 -32.89
C LEU A 10 5.68 11.06 -32.82
N VAL A 11 5.63 10.11 -33.74
CA VAL A 11 4.61 9.05 -33.69
C VAL A 11 5.01 8.01 -32.65
N ASP A 12 4.08 7.58 -31.81
CA ASP A 12 4.36 6.62 -30.73
C ASP A 12 4.93 5.30 -31.30
N GLY A 13 6.10 4.90 -30.80
CA GLY A 13 6.87 3.74 -31.28
C GLY A 13 7.89 4.03 -32.39
N GLU A 14 7.93 5.25 -32.95
CA GLU A 14 8.96 5.64 -33.93
C GLU A 14 10.21 6.23 -33.24
N PRO A 15 11.41 6.05 -33.82
CA PRO A 15 12.63 6.63 -33.26
C PRO A 15 12.65 8.16 -33.42
N MET A 16 13.30 8.87 -32.50
CA MET A 16 13.31 10.35 -32.42
C MET A 16 13.80 11.04 -33.71
N LYS A 17 14.68 10.39 -34.49
CA LYS A 17 15.13 10.88 -35.81
C LYS A 17 14.02 11.03 -36.85
N ASP A 18 12.89 10.35 -36.63
CA ASP A 18 11.71 10.39 -37.51
C ASP A 18 10.69 11.47 -37.06
N ALA A 19 11.02 12.23 -36.00
CA ALA A 19 10.23 13.39 -35.58
C ALA A 19 10.12 14.42 -36.72
N PHE A 20 8.94 15.03 -36.85
CA PHE A 20 8.62 15.95 -37.92
C PHE A 20 8.08 17.28 -37.37
N LYS A 21 8.31 18.36 -38.12
CA LYS A 21 7.87 19.71 -37.74
C LYS A 21 6.49 20.03 -38.32
N ILE A 22 5.59 20.50 -37.47
CA ILE A 22 4.43 21.31 -37.85
C ILE A 22 4.87 22.77 -37.74
N ARG A 23 5.00 23.44 -38.89
CA ARG A 23 5.40 24.84 -38.97
C ARG A 23 4.19 25.72 -39.18
N ASP A 24 4.33 26.97 -38.77
CA ASP A 24 3.39 28.04 -39.09
C ASP A 24 1.97 27.82 -38.56
N ILE A 25 1.81 27.11 -37.44
CA ILE A 25 0.50 26.96 -36.81
C ILE A 25 0.19 28.19 -35.96
N PRO A 26 -0.91 28.93 -36.23
CA PRO A 26 -1.27 30.09 -35.44
C PRO A 26 -1.45 29.74 -33.96
N PRO A 27 -0.92 30.54 -33.01
CA PRO A 27 -1.12 30.28 -31.58
C PRO A 27 -2.60 30.29 -31.15
N SER A 28 -3.46 30.92 -31.95
CA SER A 28 -4.92 30.98 -31.74
C SER A 28 -5.67 29.72 -32.18
N HIS A 29 -5.01 28.79 -32.88
CA HIS A 29 -5.60 27.49 -33.22
C HIS A 29 -5.78 26.64 -31.96
N ASP A 30 -6.64 25.65 -32.04
CA ASP A 30 -6.88 24.70 -30.95
C ASP A 30 -6.19 23.34 -31.20
N VAL A 31 -6.46 22.37 -30.32
CA VAL A 31 -5.87 21.03 -30.39
C VAL A 31 -6.42 20.24 -31.57
N ASP A 32 -7.68 20.48 -31.98
CA ASP A 32 -8.26 19.83 -33.16
C ASP A 32 -7.62 20.34 -34.45
N ASP A 33 -7.40 21.64 -34.56
CA ASP A 33 -6.65 22.23 -35.69
C ASP A 33 -5.23 21.62 -35.80
N LEU A 34 -4.58 21.36 -34.66
CA LEU A 34 -3.28 20.70 -34.62
C LEU A 34 -3.35 19.23 -35.09
N LYS A 35 -4.39 18.49 -34.68
CA LYS A 35 -4.61 17.11 -35.15
C LYS A 35 -4.79 17.06 -36.67
N ASP A 36 -5.57 18.00 -37.22
CA ASP A 36 -5.76 18.14 -38.67
C ASP A 36 -4.44 18.46 -39.39
N ALA A 37 -3.62 19.35 -38.82
CA ALA A 37 -2.31 19.67 -39.36
C ALA A 37 -1.37 18.45 -39.37
N ILE A 38 -1.40 17.62 -38.32
CA ILE A 38 -0.61 16.38 -38.22
C ILE A 38 -1.03 15.38 -39.30
N VAL A 39 -2.32 15.09 -39.43
CA VAL A 39 -2.83 14.14 -40.45
C VAL A 39 -2.48 14.63 -41.87
N ARG A 40 -2.65 15.93 -42.13
CA ARG A 40 -2.28 16.54 -43.43
C ARG A 40 -0.79 16.44 -43.73
N LYS A 41 0.07 16.54 -42.71
CA LYS A 41 1.52 16.46 -42.85
C LYS A 41 2.00 15.05 -43.15
N LYS A 42 1.33 14.03 -42.59
CA LYS A 42 1.74 12.63 -42.62
C LYS A 42 0.58 11.70 -43.08
N PRO A 43 0.04 11.91 -44.29
CA PRO A 43 -1.17 11.22 -44.73
C PRO A 43 -1.00 9.70 -44.87
N ASN A 44 0.21 9.20 -45.11
CA ASN A 44 0.48 7.77 -45.22
C ASN A 44 0.46 7.07 -43.85
N ASP A 45 0.94 7.75 -42.80
CA ASP A 45 1.03 7.17 -41.46
C ASP A 45 -0.34 7.17 -40.73
N PHE A 46 -1.26 8.02 -41.19
CA PHE A 46 -2.61 8.19 -40.65
C PHE A 46 -3.71 7.92 -41.69
N ARG A 47 -3.43 7.12 -42.72
CA ARG A 47 -4.30 6.93 -43.90
C ARG A 47 -5.76 6.55 -43.58
N ASP A 48 -5.97 5.83 -42.48
CA ASP A 48 -7.28 5.34 -42.03
C ASP A 48 -7.75 5.96 -40.71
N GLY A 49 -7.01 6.96 -40.20
CA GLY A 49 -7.30 7.63 -38.92
C GLY A 49 -7.98 8.96 -39.13
N ASP A 50 -9.22 9.09 -38.66
CA ASP A 50 -9.85 10.40 -38.49
C ASP A 50 -9.03 11.22 -37.47
N ALA A 51 -8.75 12.48 -37.79
CA ALA A 51 -7.87 13.34 -36.99
C ALA A 51 -8.35 13.43 -35.53
N ASN A 52 -9.68 13.48 -35.33
CA ASN A 52 -10.31 13.51 -34.02
C ASN A 52 -10.00 12.27 -33.14
N LYS A 53 -9.59 11.14 -33.74
CA LYS A 53 -9.21 9.89 -33.04
C LYS A 53 -7.75 9.84 -32.63
N LEU A 54 -6.93 10.82 -33.01
CA LEU A 54 -5.56 10.92 -32.53
C LEU A 54 -5.54 11.29 -31.05
N THR A 55 -4.74 10.58 -30.26
CA THR A 55 -4.38 10.99 -28.90
C THR A 55 -3.04 11.72 -28.97
N LEU A 56 -3.02 12.97 -28.50
CA LEU A 56 -1.81 13.79 -28.45
C LEU A 56 -1.33 13.92 -27.00
N CYS A 57 -0.03 13.75 -26.79
CA CYS A 57 0.60 14.02 -25.49
C CYS A 57 1.74 15.01 -25.65
N ARG A 58 1.73 16.10 -24.88
CA ARG A 58 2.91 16.97 -24.72
C ARG A 58 3.92 16.26 -23.84
N VAL A 59 5.19 16.23 -24.26
CA VAL A 59 6.30 15.67 -23.50
C VAL A 59 7.52 16.57 -23.60
N SER A 60 8.41 16.47 -22.61
CA SER A 60 9.76 17.02 -22.67
C SER A 60 10.73 15.86 -22.90
N ILE A 61 11.54 15.90 -23.96
CA ILE A 61 12.52 14.85 -24.26
C ILE A 61 13.93 15.42 -24.07
N HIS A 62 14.74 14.79 -23.23
CA HIS A 62 16.15 15.16 -23.05
C HIS A 62 17.04 14.63 -24.18
N ASP A 63 18.26 15.15 -24.29
CA ASP A 63 19.25 14.77 -25.31
C ASP A 63 19.59 13.26 -25.32
N ASP A 64 19.35 12.56 -24.21
CA ASP A 64 19.54 11.10 -24.07
C ASP A 64 18.32 10.28 -24.55
N GLY A 65 17.26 10.93 -25.01
CA GLY A 65 16.02 10.30 -25.48
C GLY A 65 15.03 9.93 -24.39
N THR A 66 15.29 10.27 -23.12
CA THR A 66 14.35 10.00 -22.02
C THR A 66 13.14 10.95 -22.05
N ILE A 67 11.95 10.40 -21.85
CA ILE A 67 10.67 11.14 -21.90
C ILE A 67 10.27 11.58 -20.48
N HIS A 68 10.10 12.89 -20.28
CA HIS A 68 9.60 13.51 -19.06
C HIS A 68 8.25 14.22 -19.30
N ASP A 69 7.50 14.43 -18.22
CA ASP A 69 6.30 15.29 -18.15
C ASP A 69 5.20 15.02 -19.20
N LYS A 70 4.88 13.74 -19.44
CA LYS A 70 3.82 13.34 -20.37
C LYS A 70 2.45 13.83 -19.92
N THR A 71 1.91 14.80 -20.64
CA THR A 71 0.59 15.41 -20.39
C THR A 71 -0.30 15.22 -21.61
N GLU A 72 -1.45 14.56 -21.44
CA GLU A 72 -2.40 14.32 -22.53
C GLU A 72 -3.22 15.59 -22.85
N LEU A 73 -3.32 15.92 -24.14
CA LEU A 73 -4.04 17.11 -24.62
C LEU A 73 -5.51 16.77 -24.90
N ASN A 74 -6.27 16.53 -23.83
CA ASN A 74 -7.63 15.97 -23.90
C ASN A 74 -8.74 16.97 -24.23
N ASN A 75 -8.47 18.27 -24.16
CA ASN A 75 -9.45 19.29 -24.53
C ASN A 75 -9.23 19.72 -25.99
N PRO A 76 -10.10 19.28 -26.93
CA PRO A 76 -9.96 19.63 -28.35
C PRO A 76 -9.97 21.14 -28.60
N ARG A 77 -10.67 21.91 -27.76
CA ARG A 77 -10.83 23.37 -27.87
C ARG A 77 -9.77 24.17 -27.11
N ALA A 78 -8.77 23.51 -26.52
CA ALA A 78 -7.72 24.22 -25.81
C ALA A 78 -6.83 24.97 -26.83
N VAL A 79 -6.75 26.28 -26.67
CA VAL A 79 -5.97 27.16 -27.55
C VAL A 79 -4.48 26.90 -27.36
N LEU A 80 -3.73 26.72 -28.45
CA LEU A 80 -2.33 26.31 -28.42
C LEU A 80 -1.44 27.30 -27.65
N SER A 81 -1.73 28.59 -27.70
CA SER A 81 -1.00 29.62 -26.92
C SER A 81 -1.10 29.45 -25.39
N THR A 82 -2.09 28.69 -24.91
CA THR A 82 -2.24 28.37 -23.49
C THR A 82 -1.51 27.08 -23.10
N LEU A 83 -1.21 26.23 -24.09
CA LEU A 83 -0.57 24.92 -23.91
C LEU A 83 0.94 24.97 -24.17
N PHE A 84 1.38 25.89 -25.02
CA PHE A 84 2.76 26.08 -25.45
C PHE A 84 3.15 27.55 -25.29
N ALA A 85 4.36 27.81 -24.78
CA ALA A 85 4.94 29.15 -24.78
C ALA A 85 5.13 29.64 -26.23
N ALA A 86 5.22 30.96 -26.42
CA ALA A 86 5.42 31.55 -27.76
C ALA A 86 6.70 31.04 -28.46
N SER A 87 7.70 30.66 -27.69
CA SER A 87 8.87 29.89 -28.13
C SER A 87 8.99 28.69 -27.20
N PRO A 88 8.39 27.53 -27.53
CA PRO A 88 8.60 26.33 -26.73
C PRO A 88 10.08 25.96 -26.78
N ASP A 89 10.63 25.51 -25.65
CA ASP A 89 12.01 25.04 -25.59
C ASP A 89 12.24 23.95 -26.66
N ASP A 90 13.45 23.88 -27.22
CA ASP A 90 13.82 22.93 -28.27
C ASP A 90 13.57 21.45 -27.90
N ASN A 91 13.36 21.19 -26.60
CA ASN A 91 13.09 19.87 -26.03
C ASN A 91 11.60 19.52 -25.89
N THR A 92 10.67 20.38 -26.33
CA THR A 92 9.23 20.12 -26.26
C THR A 92 8.74 19.36 -27.49
N TYR A 93 8.22 18.15 -27.28
CA TYR A 93 7.66 17.29 -28.33
C TYR A 93 6.19 16.97 -28.09
N ILE A 94 5.51 16.58 -29.17
CA ILE A 94 4.15 16.04 -29.14
C ILE A 94 4.19 14.59 -29.59
N ILE A 95 3.90 13.65 -28.69
CA ILE A 95 3.72 12.25 -29.04
C ILE A 95 2.33 12.06 -29.64
N VAL A 96 2.28 11.48 -30.84
CA VAL A 96 1.05 11.18 -31.59
C VAL A 96 0.78 9.69 -31.52
N GLN A 97 -0.25 9.29 -30.78
CA GLN A 97 -0.66 7.89 -30.70
C GLN A 97 -1.68 7.57 -31.79
N ARG A 98 -1.44 6.47 -32.53
CA ARG A 98 -2.33 6.01 -33.60
C ARG A 98 -3.62 5.44 -32.98
N PRO A 99 -4.79 5.59 -33.64
CA PRO A 99 -6.00 4.90 -33.22
C PRO A 99 -5.77 3.39 -33.26
N ALA A 100 -6.34 2.65 -32.31
CA ALA A 100 -6.27 1.19 -32.33
C ALA A 100 -6.83 0.67 -33.67
N PRO A 101 -6.13 -0.24 -34.38
CA PRO A 101 -6.62 -0.78 -35.65
C PRO A 101 -7.98 -1.43 -35.43
N VAL A 102 -8.96 -1.03 -36.25
CA VAL A 102 -10.29 -1.67 -36.24
C VAL A 102 -10.07 -3.13 -36.62
N PRO A 103 -10.50 -4.11 -35.80
CA PRO A 103 -10.36 -5.51 -36.13
C PRO A 103 -10.99 -5.75 -37.50
N ALA A 104 -10.19 -6.21 -38.47
CA ALA A 104 -10.72 -6.53 -39.78
C ALA A 104 -11.83 -7.59 -39.63
N PRO A 105 -12.99 -7.42 -40.28
CA PRO A 105 -14.02 -8.45 -40.29
C PRO A 105 -13.41 -9.73 -40.86
N ILE A 106 -13.43 -10.79 -40.05
CA ILE A 106 -12.88 -12.10 -40.40
C ILE A 106 -13.60 -12.58 -41.66
N PRO A 107 -12.90 -12.78 -42.80
CA PRO A 107 -13.54 -13.32 -43.99
C PRO A 107 -13.99 -14.76 -43.69
N THR A 108 -15.27 -15.03 -43.88
CA THR A 108 -15.85 -16.37 -43.78
C THR A 108 -15.31 -17.22 -44.93
N ARG A 109 -14.18 -17.91 -44.71
CA ARG A 109 -13.65 -18.87 -45.70
C ARG A 109 -14.42 -20.19 -45.59
N ILE A 110 -15.28 -20.42 -46.57
CA ILE A 110 -15.70 -21.74 -47.02
C ILE A 110 -14.44 -22.46 -47.54
N SER A 111 -14.12 -23.62 -46.96
CA SER A 111 -12.98 -24.45 -47.36
C SER A 111 -13.47 -25.56 -48.29
N THR A 112 -13.07 -25.49 -49.56
CA THR A 112 -13.14 -26.60 -50.53
C THR A 112 -11.78 -27.28 -50.65
N CYS A 113 -11.79 -28.61 -50.66
CA CYS A 113 -10.63 -29.50 -50.83
C CYS A 113 -10.08 -29.50 -52.26
N LEU A 114 -8.74 -29.64 -52.40
CA LEU A 114 -7.98 -30.34 -53.48
C LEU A 114 -6.47 -30.06 -53.24
N SER A 115 -5.65 -31.05 -52.84
CA SER A 115 -4.89 -32.03 -53.65
C SER A 115 -3.65 -31.47 -54.37
N GLY A 116 -2.47 -32.08 -54.12
CA GLY A 116 -1.39 -32.19 -55.12
C GLY A 116 0.04 -31.75 -54.74
N HIS A 117 0.82 -32.72 -54.22
CA HIS A 117 2.17 -33.14 -54.67
C HIS A 117 3.45 -32.26 -54.64
N LEU A 118 4.53 -32.93 -54.12
CA LEU A 118 5.98 -32.86 -54.42
C LEU A 118 6.79 -31.68 -53.82
N SER A 119 8.03 -31.79 -53.32
CA SER A 119 9.00 -32.89 -53.05
C SER A 119 10.26 -32.28 -52.35
N ASP A 120 11.02 -33.14 -51.65
CA ASP A 120 12.48 -33.06 -51.29
C ASP A 120 13.01 -31.97 -50.33
N GLU A 121 14.01 -32.17 -49.46
CA GLU A 121 14.77 -33.33 -48.96
C GLU A 121 15.58 -32.87 -47.70
N CYS A 122 15.63 -33.73 -46.69
CA CYS A 122 16.78 -34.04 -45.82
C CYS A 122 17.45 -33.00 -44.90
N LEU A 123 17.36 -33.21 -43.57
CA LEU A 123 18.44 -33.81 -42.76
C LEU A 123 17.96 -34.19 -41.34
N HIS A 124 18.61 -35.23 -40.80
CA HIS A 124 18.15 -36.12 -39.75
C HIS A 124 18.23 -35.62 -38.31
N GLY A 125 17.28 -36.08 -37.49
CA GLY A 125 17.33 -36.12 -36.02
C GLY A 125 16.03 -36.67 -35.42
N THR A 126 15.89 -37.99 -35.32
CA THR A 126 14.72 -38.70 -34.75
C THR A 126 14.98 -39.11 -33.27
N PRO A 127 13.97 -39.50 -32.46
CA PRO A 127 13.12 -38.59 -31.69
C PRO A 127 13.01 -38.98 -30.18
N MET A 128 12.53 -38.06 -29.34
CA MET A 128 11.76 -38.44 -28.14
C MET A 128 10.27 -38.18 -28.42
N SER A 129 9.52 -39.27 -28.50
CA SER A 129 8.09 -39.31 -28.77
C SER A 129 7.28 -38.73 -27.62
N ALA A 130 6.80 -37.49 -27.77
CA ALA A 130 5.58 -37.03 -27.11
C ALA A 130 4.42 -37.19 -28.10
N THR A 131 3.52 -38.12 -27.84
CA THR A 131 2.28 -38.28 -28.60
C THR A 131 1.43 -37.01 -28.45
N PRO A 132 0.99 -36.37 -29.55
CA PRO A 132 0.02 -35.28 -29.47
C PRO A 132 -1.31 -35.88 -29.01
N ILE A 133 -1.81 -35.44 -27.86
CA ILE A 133 -3.19 -35.72 -27.47
C ILE A 133 -4.09 -35.02 -28.50
N PRO A 134 -4.94 -35.76 -29.25
CA PRO A 134 -5.82 -35.13 -30.20
C PRO A 134 -6.81 -34.25 -29.44
N LYS A 135 -6.89 -32.97 -29.80
CA LYS A 135 -7.96 -32.08 -29.34
C LYS A 135 -9.29 -32.66 -29.85
N ARG A 136 -9.99 -33.41 -29.00
CA ARG A 136 -11.37 -33.82 -29.25
C ARG A 136 -12.23 -32.58 -29.22
N TYR A 137 -12.79 -32.23 -30.37
CA TYR A 137 -13.91 -31.30 -30.45
C TYR A 137 -15.15 -32.07 -29.99
N ILE A 138 -15.73 -31.68 -28.85
CA ILE A 138 -16.93 -32.30 -28.29
C ILE A 138 -18.12 -31.48 -28.79
N PRO A 139 -19.02 -32.04 -29.61
CA PRO A 139 -20.23 -31.35 -30.04
C PRO A 139 -21.06 -30.93 -28.83
N TYR A 140 -21.74 -29.78 -28.93
CA TYR A 140 -22.51 -29.18 -27.84
C TYR A 140 -23.54 -30.16 -27.21
N ASP A 141 -24.13 -31.02 -28.02
CA ASP A 141 -25.13 -32.03 -27.60
C ASP A 141 -24.53 -33.20 -26.82
N SER A 142 -23.20 -33.37 -26.87
CA SER A 142 -22.48 -34.40 -26.10
C SER A 142 -21.92 -33.87 -24.78
N LEU A 143 -21.90 -32.55 -24.60
CA LEU A 143 -21.46 -31.87 -23.38
C LEU A 143 -22.41 -32.17 -22.21
N GLU A 144 -23.71 -32.25 -22.48
CA GLU A 144 -24.75 -32.52 -21.48
C GLU A 144 -24.63 -33.94 -20.91
N LYS A 145 -24.33 -34.93 -21.75
CA LYS A 145 -24.07 -36.32 -21.34
C LYS A 145 -22.76 -36.46 -20.57
N GLU A 146 -21.72 -35.71 -20.96
CA GLU A 146 -20.42 -35.73 -20.30
C GLU A 146 -20.46 -35.00 -18.95
N LEU A 147 -21.21 -33.88 -18.85
CA LEU A 147 -21.52 -33.21 -17.58
C LEU A 147 -22.37 -34.11 -16.68
N ALA A 148 -23.36 -34.83 -17.22
CA ALA A 148 -24.13 -35.79 -16.43
C ALA A 148 -23.25 -36.93 -15.89
N LEU A 149 -22.25 -37.39 -16.65
CA LEU A 149 -21.25 -38.37 -16.21
C LEU A 149 -20.30 -37.79 -15.15
N ILE A 150 -19.81 -36.55 -15.32
CA ILE A 150 -18.95 -35.87 -14.35
C ILE A 150 -19.71 -35.59 -13.05
N ILE A 151 -20.98 -35.18 -13.13
CA ILE A 151 -21.84 -34.96 -11.96
C ILE A 151 -22.15 -36.29 -11.28
N LYS A 152 -22.41 -37.36 -12.04
CA LYS A 152 -22.62 -38.71 -11.50
C LYS A 152 -21.36 -39.24 -10.82
N ASP A 153 -20.19 -39.10 -11.43
CA ASP A 153 -18.91 -39.52 -10.85
C ASP A 153 -18.55 -38.67 -9.62
N ALA A 154 -18.76 -37.34 -9.66
CA ALA A 154 -18.57 -36.46 -8.52
C ALA A 154 -19.55 -36.76 -7.37
N SER A 155 -20.79 -37.16 -7.68
CA SER A 155 -21.79 -37.57 -6.69
C SER A 155 -21.49 -38.94 -6.06
N GLN A 156 -20.78 -39.82 -6.77
CA GLN A 156 -20.34 -41.12 -6.26
C GLN A 156 -19.01 -41.04 -5.49
N LEU A 157 -18.15 -40.06 -5.81
CA LEU A 157 -16.85 -39.86 -5.17
C LEU A 157 -16.91 -39.04 -3.87
N HIS A 158 -17.99 -38.33 -3.56
CA HIS A 158 -18.14 -37.57 -2.33
C HIS A 158 -19.42 -37.97 -1.58
N VAL A 159 -19.29 -39.00 -0.74
CA VAL A 159 -20.22 -39.19 0.38
C VAL A 159 -20.05 -37.97 1.30
N TRP A 160 -20.94 -36.99 1.16
CA TRP A 160 -21.06 -35.90 2.13
C TRP A 160 -21.63 -36.51 3.40
N HIS A 161 -20.73 -36.93 4.30
CA HIS A 161 -21.15 -37.24 5.66
C HIS A 161 -21.74 -35.96 6.25
N THR A 162 -23.05 -35.97 6.53
CA THR A 162 -23.65 -35.00 7.43
C THR A 162 -22.89 -35.08 8.74
N VAL A 163 -21.98 -34.12 8.96
CA VAL A 163 -21.17 -34.12 10.17
C VAL A 163 -22.08 -33.65 11.30
N ASP A 164 -22.43 -34.58 12.18
CA ASP A 164 -23.18 -34.28 13.40
C ASP A 164 -22.44 -33.19 14.20
N ALA A 165 -23.14 -32.08 14.47
CA ALA A 165 -22.60 -30.95 15.20
C ALA A 165 -22.10 -31.36 16.60
N THR A 166 -22.74 -32.35 17.24
CA THR A 166 -22.32 -32.90 18.53
C THR A 166 -21.00 -33.66 18.41
N ASN A 167 -20.77 -34.36 17.29
CA ASN A 167 -19.48 -35.02 17.03
C ASN A 167 -18.37 -34.01 16.74
N VAL A 168 -18.67 -32.91 16.04
CA VAL A 168 -17.70 -31.81 15.84
C VAL A 168 -17.33 -31.18 17.19
N GLU A 169 -18.32 -30.85 18.01
CA GLU A 169 -18.09 -30.25 19.32
C GLU A 169 -17.27 -31.17 20.22
N THR A 170 -17.61 -32.46 20.26
CA THR A 170 -16.88 -33.46 21.04
C THR A 170 -15.43 -33.57 20.58
N ALA A 171 -15.19 -33.68 19.27
CA ALA A 171 -13.84 -33.72 18.72
C ALA A 171 -13.04 -32.43 18.99
N GLN A 172 -13.70 -31.26 18.96
CA GLN A 172 -13.06 -29.99 19.30
C GLN A 172 -12.74 -29.90 20.80
N LYS A 173 -13.64 -30.33 21.68
CA LYS A 173 -13.39 -30.42 23.14
C LYS A 173 -12.21 -31.33 23.44
N GLU A 174 -12.20 -32.51 22.82
CA GLU A 174 -11.09 -33.45 22.95
C GLU A 174 -9.79 -32.79 22.53
N ARG A 175 -9.70 -32.24 21.32
CA ARG A 175 -8.45 -31.69 20.76
C ARG A 175 -7.96 -30.39 21.40
N LEU A 176 -8.87 -29.46 21.72
CA LEU A 176 -8.51 -28.19 22.35
C LEU A 176 -8.28 -28.36 23.86
N GLY A 177 -8.92 -29.34 24.50
CA GLY A 177 -8.83 -29.57 25.94
C GLY A 177 -9.11 -28.29 26.74
N PRO A 178 -8.15 -27.78 27.55
CA PRO A 178 -8.35 -26.59 28.38
C PRO A 178 -8.47 -25.28 27.58
N PHE A 179 -8.28 -25.31 26.27
CA PHE A 179 -8.48 -24.16 25.38
C PHE A 179 -9.87 -24.14 24.73
N TYR A 180 -10.71 -25.16 24.96
CA TYR A 180 -12.06 -25.17 24.45
C TYR A 180 -12.90 -24.10 25.17
N LYS A 181 -13.45 -23.16 24.41
CA LYS A 181 -14.34 -22.09 24.93
C LYS A 181 -15.74 -22.24 24.38
N ASN A 182 -15.87 -22.25 23.06
CA ASN A 182 -17.10 -22.44 22.31
C ASN A 182 -16.81 -23.34 21.11
N ALA A 183 -17.86 -23.96 20.56
CA ALA A 183 -17.76 -24.65 19.29
C ALA A 183 -17.31 -23.66 18.21
N LEU A 184 -16.19 -23.96 17.55
CA LEU A 184 -15.69 -23.14 16.45
C LEU A 184 -16.57 -23.41 15.20
N PRO A 185 -16.90 -22.37 14.40
CA PRO A 185 -17.71 -22.52 13.19
C PRO A 185 -17.18 -23.62 12.26
N TYR A 186 -18.14 -24.32 11.62
CA TYR A 186 -18.07 -25.67 11.10
C TYR A 186 -16.72 -26.20 10.60
N GLY A 187 -16.42 -27.44 11.00
CA GLY A 187 -15.54 -28.40 10.35
C GLY A 187 -14.56 -29.10 11.30
N THR A 188 -14.24 -30.35 10.98
CA THR A 188 -13.52 -31.29 11.87
C THR A 188 -12.00 -31.11 11.86
N THR A 189 -11.50 -30.11 11.12
CA THR A 189 -10.06 -29.89 10.90
C THR A 189 -9.73 -28.40 10.93
N ALA A 190 -8.48 -28.06 11.26
CA ALA A 190 -8.02 -26.67 11.34
C ALA A 190 -8.07 -25.87 10.01
N SER A 191 -8.34 -26.52 8.87
CA SER A 191 -8.55 -25.82 7.60
C SER A 191 -9.89 -25.11 7.53
N THR A 192 -10.91 -25.56 8.27
CA THR A 192 -12.28 -25.03 8.20
C THR A 192 -12.54 -23.85 9.15
N MET A 193 -11.70 -23.65 10.18
CA MET A 193 -11.74 -22.47 11.08
C MET A 193 -11.53 -21.13 10.37
N LYS A 194 -11.04 -21.14 9.13
CA LYS A 194 -10.88 -19.94 8.30
C LYS A 194 -12.22 -19.25 8.01
N GLU A 195 -13.33 -19.99 8.05
CA GLU A 195 -14.69 -19.49 7.77
C GLU A 195 -15.30 -18.67 8.93
N ALA A 196 -14.90 -18.96 10.18
CA ALA A 196 -15.34 -18.24 11.38
C ALA A 196 -14.82 -16.80 11.46
N MET A 197 -13.56 -16.63 11.07
CA MET A 197 -12.80 -15.40 11.25
C MET A 197 -13.08 -14.36 10.16
N LEU A 198 -13.53 -14.85 9.02
CA LEU A 198 -14.11 -14.06 7.96
C LEU A 198 -15.29 -13.21 8.46
N GLY A 199 -16.17 -13.75 9.31
CA GLY A 199 -17.24 -12.96 9.93
C GLY A 199 -16.69 -11.76 10.71
N MET A 200 -15.59 -11.96 11.46
CA MET A 200 -14.96 -10.90 12.26
C MET A 200 -14.15 -9.88 11.44
N VAL A 201 -13.58 -10.30 10.31
CA VAL A 201 -12.85 -9.43 9.37
C VAL A 201 -13.83 -8.56 8.56
N LEU A 202 -15.02 -9.08 8.25
CA LEU A 202 -16.07 -8.35 7.53
C LEU A 202 -16.76 -7.30 8.40
N ASP A 203 -16.81 -7.50 9.72
CA ASP A 203 -17.27 -6.49 10.68
C ASP A 203 -16.36 -5.23 10.72
N LYS A 204 -15.19 -5.25 10.07
CA LYS A 204 -14.23 -4.12 9.97
C LYS A 204 -14.29 -3.30 8.66
N GLU A 205 -15.32 -3.47 7.83
CA GLU A 205 -15.61 -2.69 6.61
C GLU A 205 -14.43 -2.46 5.63
N SER A 206 -14.21 -3.39 4.68
CA SER A 206 -13.29 -3.17 3.56
C SER A 206 -13.86 -2.17 2.53
N THR A 207 -13.00 -1.35 1.90
CA THR A 207 -13.38 -0.31 0.93
C THR A 207 -12.63 -0.48 -0.41
N SER A 208 -13.30 -0.19 -1.52
CA SER A 208 -12.68 -0.18 -2.87
C SER A 208 -11.80 1.05 -3.13
N SER A 209 -11.13 1.07 -4.29
CA SER A 209 -10.43 2.25 -4.83
C SER A 209 -11.29 3.51 -4.85
N ASP A 210 -12.61 3.34 -5.00
CA ASP A 210 -13.56 4.44 -5.14
C ASP A 210 -14.21 4.82 -3.81
N ASN A 211 -13.61 4.39 -2.68
CA ASN A 211 -14.11 4.58 -1.31
C ASN A 211 -15.50 4.02 -1.03
N LYS A 212 -16.09 3.25 -1.94
CA LYS A 212 -17.31 2.51 -1.64
C LYS A 212 -16.97 1.34 -0.72
N THR A 213 -17.74 1.17 0.35
CA THR A 213 -17.67 -0.04 1.17
C THR A 213 -17.94 -1.26 0.30
N LEU A 214 -17.40 -2.41 0.70
CA LEU A 214 -17.67 -3.66 0.00
C LEU A 214 -19.17 -3.86 -0.18
N ARG A 215 -20.00 -3.41 0.78
CA ARG A 215 -21.48 -3.39 0.79
C ARG A 215 -22.11 -2.44 -0.23
N GLU A 216 -21.61 -1.21 -0.38
CA GLU A 216 -22.15 -0.25 -1.35
C GLU A 216 -21.88 -0.66 -2.80
N ILE A 217 -20.74 -1.29 -3.06
CA ILE A 217 -20.40 -1.83 -4.39
C ILE A 217 -21.43 -2.89 -4.80
N VAL A 218 -21.84 -3.72 -3.84
CA VAL A 218 -22.87 -4.74 -4.04
C VAL A 218 -24.22 -4.17 -4.27
N GLU A 219 -24.64 -3.26 -3.40
CA GLU A 219 -25.97 -2.69 -3.45
C GLU A 219 -26.13 -1.92 -4.78
N SER A 220 -25.05 -1.26 -5.23
CA SER A 220 -24.95 -0.61 -6.54
C SER A 220 -25.03 -1.58 -7.73
N ASP A 221 -24.38 -2.74 -7.65
CA ASP A 221 -24.39 -3.74 -8.73
C ASP A 221 -25.69 -4.55 -8.78
N ILE A 222 -26.31 -4.81 -7.62
CA ILE A 222 -27.63 -5.47 -7.51
C ILE A 222 -28.74 -4.59 -8.10
N GLY A 223 -28.59 -3.26 -8.08
CA GLY A 223 -29.58 -2.32 -8.58
C GLY A 223 -29.65 -2.13 -10.10
N LYS A 224 -28.76 -2.75 -10.90
CA LYS A 224 -28.63 -2.46 -12.35
C LYS A 224 -28.87 -3.63 -13.30
N THR A 225 -29.09 -4.84 -12.82
CA THR A 225 -29.24 -6.03 -13.67
C THR A 225 -30.50 -6.82 -13.31
N THR A 226 -31.56 -6.61 -14.09
CA THR A 226 -32.70 -7.54 -14.17
C THR A 226 -32.27 -8.82 -14.88
N ASN A 227 -32.60 -9.97 -14.30
CA ASN A 227 -32.48 -11.34 -14.81
C ASN A 227 -31.07 -11.97 -14.72
N LEU A 228 -30.89 -12.92 -13.78
CA LEU A 228 -30.28 -14.27 -13.96
C LEU A 228 -29.94 -14.91 -12.59
N SER A 229 -30.13 -16.24 -12.48
CA SER A 229 -29.94 -17.05 -11.26
C SER A 229 -28.72 -18.01 -11.32
N VAL A 230 -27.95 -18.02 -10.20
CA VAL A 230 -27.36 -19.12 -9.37
C VAL A 230 -26.52 -20.28 -9.96
N LEU A 231 -25.39 -20.60 -9.28
CA LEU A 231 -24.71 -21.92 -9.30
C LEU A 231 -24.91 -22.65 -7.95
N LEU A 232 -25.32 -23.92 -8.03
CA LEU A 232 -25.71 -24.83 -6.94
C LEU A 232 -24.53 -25.33 -6.07
N LEU A 233 -24.69 -25.24 -4.74
CA LEU A 233 -24.30 -26.30 -3.80
C LEU A 233 -25.60 -26.91 -3.30
N THR A 234 -25.92 -28.12 -3.78
CA THR A 234 -27.13 -28.87 -3.41
C THR A 234 -27.10 -29.23 -1.93
N ASN A 235 -28.11 -28.78 -1.17
CA ASN A 235 -28.31 -29.21 0.22
C ASN A 235 -29.72 -29.75 0.51
N ASP A 236 -30.47 -30.16 -0.51
CA ASP A 236 -31.71 -30.90 -0.29
C ASP A 236 -31.92 -32.00 -1.33
N ALA A 237 -32.20 -33.21 -0.86
CA ALA A 237 -32.08 -34.44 -1.63
C ALA A 237 -33.41 -34.91 -2.27
N GLN A 238 -34.47 -34.10 -2.26
CA GLN A 238 -35.80 -34.57 -2.67
C GLN A 238 -36.58 -33.67 -3.63
N LEU A 239 -35.94 -32.73 -4.33
CA LEU A 239 -36.63 -31.99 -5.39
C LEU A 239 -36.35 -32.63 -6.76
N THR A 240 -37.42 -33.07 -7.41
CA THR A 240 -37.36 -33.49 -8.82
C THR A 240 -37.18 -32.26 -9.72
N PRO A 241 -36.55 -32.40 -10.91
CA PRO A 241 -36.35 -31.29 -11.84
C PRO A 241 -37.62 -30.51 -12.22
N GLU A 242 -38.80 -31.14 -12.26
CA GLU A 242 -40.08 -30.42 -12.47
C GLU A 242 -40.55 -29.59 -11.25
N GLN A 243 -40.29 -30.04 -10.02
CA GLN A 243 -40.58 -29.24 -8.81
C GLN A 243 -39.65 -28.03 -8.74
N PHE A 244 -38.40 -28.21 -9.15
CA PHE A 244 -37.40 -27.15 -9.30
C PHE A 244 -37.87 -26.04 -10.27
N PHE A 245 -38.48 -26.38 -11.41
CA PHE A 245 -39.00 -25.38 -12.35
C PHE A 245 -40.29 -24.70 -11.88
N ARG A 246 -41.13 -25.37 -11.07
CA ARG A 246 -42.35 -24.76 -10.49
C ARG A 246 -42.05 -23.74 -9.39
N GLU A 247 -41.02 -23.97 -8.59
CA GLU A 247 -40.61 -23.02 -7.54
C GLU A 247 -39.91 -21.76 -8.09
N GLN A 248 -39.43 -21.77 -9.35
CA GLN A 248 -38.88 -20.58 -10.04
C GLN A 248 -39.92 -19.48 -10.33
N ILE A 249 -41.23 -19.78 -10.27
CA ILE A 249 -42.27 -18.84 -10.74
C ILE A 249 -42.86 -17.97 -9.61
N ILE A 250 -42.73 -18.35 -8.33
CA ILE A 250 -43.47 -17.67 -7.26
C ILE A 250 -42.63 -17.51 -5.98
N GLY A 251 -42.04 -16.32 -5.80
CA GLY A 251 -41.78 -15.74 -4.48
C GLY A 251 -40.42 -16.06 -3.83
N GLY A 252 -39.37 -15.30 -4.17
CA GLY A 252 -38.04 -15.42 -3.56
C GLY A 252 -37.42 -14.12 -3.02
N ALA A 253 -38.19 -13.04 -2.86
CA ALA A 253 -37.65 -11.71 -2.57
C ALA A 253 -37.03 -11.55 -1.16
N VAL A 254 -37.43 -12.36 -0.18
CA VAL A 254 -36.98 -12.23 1.22
C VAL A 254 -35.69 -13.01 1.48
N THR A 255 -35.46 -14.12 0.78
CA THR A 255 -34.29 -15.00 0.96
C THR A 255 -33.05 -14.48 0.25
N ILE A 256 -33.21 -13.70 -0.84
CA ILE A 256 -32.12 -13.09 -1.60
C ILE A 256 -31.36 -12.04 -0.77
N GLY A 257 -32.06 -11.27 0.09
CA GLY A 257 -31.42 -10.35 1.02
C GLY A 257 -30.53 -11.07 2.06
N THR A 258 -30.96 -12.25 2.50
CA THR A 258 -30.20 -13.07 3.47
C THR A 258 -29.03 -13.81 2.80
N LEU A 259 -29.21 -14.27 1.55
CA LEU A 259 -28.18 -15.00 0.79
C LEU A 259 -27.05 -14.07 0.32
N VAL A 260 -27.37 -12.83 -0.06
CA VAL A 260 -26.38 -11.79 -0.41
C VAL A 260 -25.55 -11.36 0.80
N ASN A 261 -26.11 -11.43 2.02
CA ASN A 261 -25.39 -11.23 3.27
C ASN A 261 -24.46 -12.42 3.62
N MET A 262 -24.77 -13.64 3.18
CA MET A 262 -23.95 -14.84 3.45
C MET A 262 -22.84 -15.08 2.42
N LEU A 263 -23.08 -14.81 1.13
CA LEU A 263 -22.17 -15.16 0.04
C LEU A 263 -20.95 -14.24 -0.10
N ARG A 264 -20.86 -13.17 0.67
CA ARG A 264 -19.81 -12.17 0.52
C ARG A 264 -18.51 -12.41 1.26
N GLY A 265 -18.52 -13.36 2.18
CA GLY A 265 -17.30 -13.73 2.89
C GLY A 265 -16.53 -14.90 2.26
N PHE A 266 -17.14 -15.66 1.37
CA PHE A 266 -16.71 -17.03 1.10
C PHE A 266 -15.29 -17.21 0.50
N LEU A 267 -14.69 -16.17 -0.05
CA LEU A 267 -13.59 -16.27 -1.03
C LEU A 267 -12.20 -16.65 -0.45
N THR A 268 -11.82 -16.14 0.71
CA THR A 268 -10.47 -16.37 1.27
C THR A 268 -10.31 -17.75 1.94
N PRO A 269 -11.29 -18.25 2.73
CA PRO A 269 -11.29 -19.61 3.25
C PRO A 269 -11.45 -20.67 2.16
N LEU A 270 -12.32 -20.41 1.18
CA LEU A 270 -12.54 -21.29 0.03
C LEU A 270 -11.26 -21.47 -0.78
N ARG A 271 -10.48 -20.40 -1.01
CA ARG A 271 -9.16 -20.51 -1.64
C ARG A 271 -8.16 -21.32 -0.81
N ALA A 272 -8.21 -21.24 0.51
CA ALA A 272 -7.33 -22.06 1.35
C ALA A 272 -7.66 -23.56 1.28
N THR A 273 -8.94 -23.89 1.08
CA THR A 273 -9.43 -25.26 0.86
C THR A 273 -9.15 -25.73 -0.57
N LEU A 274 -9.32 -24.83 -1.55
CA LEU A 274 -9.05 -25.06 -2.96
C LEU A 274 -7.57 -24.87 -3.34
N GLY A 275 -6.69 -24.37 -2.49
CA GLY A 275 -5.29 -24.07 -2.85
C GLY A 275 -4.48 -25.30 -3.26
N ASN A 276 -4.93 -26.49 -2.85
CA ASN A 276 -4.37 -27.78 -3.25
C ASN A 276 -4.96 -28.33 -4.56
N VAL A 277 -5.97 -27.65 -5.13
CA VAL A 277 -6.69 -28.04 -6.33
C VAL A 277 -6.71 -26.82 -7.26
N ARG A 278 -6.01 -26.82 -8.41
CA ARG A 278 -6.03 -25.68 -9.35
C ARG A 278 -7.46 -25.40 -9.84
N ALA A 279 -8.23 -24.60 -9.11
CA ALA A 279 -9.65 -24.34 -9.35
C ALA A 279 -9.89 -22.84 -9.51
N THR A 280 -10.67 -22.49 -10.54
CA THR A 280 -11.13 -21.11 -10.81
C THR A 280 -12.50 -20.95 -10.20
N LEU A 281 -12.70 -19.93 -9.36
CA LEU A 281 -14.04 -19.60 -8.88
C LEU A 281 -14.74 -18.69 -9.91
N VAL A 282 -15.86 -19.16 -10.43
CA VAL A 282 -16.69 -18.40 -11.36
C VAL A 282 -17.92 -17.91 -10.60
N VAL A 283 -17.97 -16.60 -10.33
CA VAL A 283 -19.19 -15.91 -9.91
C VAL A 283 -19.77 -15.33 -11.19
N LEU A 284 -20.99 -15.73 -11.61
CA LEU A 284 -21.45 -15.45 -12.96
C LEU A 284 -21.52 -13.93 -13.26
N GLY A 285 -20.76 -13.52 -14.28
CA GLY A 285 -20.49 -12.14 -14.71
C GLY A 285 -19.04 -11.69 -14.49
N THR A 286 -18.33 -12.32 -13.55
CA THR A 286 -16.94 -12.00 -13.21
C THR A 286 -16.29 -13.26 -12.63
N SER A 287 -15.51 -14.01 -13.40
CA SER A 287 -14.66 -15.04 -12.76
C SER A 287 -13.67 -14.34 -11.84
N LEU A 288 -13.39 -14.87 -10.67
CA LEU A 288 -12.56 -14.22 -9.67
C LEU A 288 -11.31 -15.08 -9.46
N SER A 289 -10.15 -14.63 -9.97
CA SER A 289 -8.89 -15.30 -9.64
C SER A 289 -8.50 -14.93 -8.21
N LEU A 290 -8.51 -15.93 -7.34
CA LEU A 290 -8.08 -15.83 -5.95
C LEU A 290 -6.59 -16.17 -5.88
N GLN A 291 -5.73 -15.37 -6.51
CA GLN A 291 -4.27 -15.44 -6.37
C GLN A 291 -3.81 -14.19 -5.58
N GLY A 292 -3.01 -14.38 -4.53
CA GLY A 292 -2.68 -13.39 -3.47
C GLY A 292 -3.82 -13.03 -2.48
N GLU A 293 -3.52 -12.91 -1.18
CA GLU A 293 -4.49 -12.66 -0.08
C GLU A 293 -5.18 -11.29 -0.13
N ASP A 294 -4.82 -10.45 -1.10
CA ASP A 294 -5.21 -9.03 -1.17
C ASP A 294 -5.80 -8.61 -2.53
N ASN A 295 -6.12 -9.53 -3.44
CA ASN A 295 -6.75 -9.18 -4.72
C ASN A 295 -7.79 -10.22 -5.15
N VAL A 296 -8.82 -9.74 -5.82
CA VAL A 296 -9.79 -10.58 -6.51
C VAL A 296 -9.91 -10.06 -7.95
N TYR A 297 -9.49 -10.86 -8.95
CA TYR A 297 -9.46 -10.42 -10.35
C TYR A 297 -10.68 -10.88 -11.15
N PRO A 298 -11.39 -9.97 -11.85
CA PRO A 298 -12.25 -10.31 -12.98
C PRO A 298 -11.50 -11.06 -14.10
N ALA A 299 -11.65 -12.39 -14.18
CA ALA A 299 -10.99 -13.24 -15.16
C ALA A 299 -11.81 -13.47 -16.46
N VAL A 300 -13.08 -13.04 -16.54
CA VAL A 300 -13.93 -13.22 -17.73
C VAL A 300 -14.89 -12.02 -17.80
N GLY A 301 -14.84 -11.24 -18.88
CA GLY A 301 -15.85 -10.21 -19.16
C GLY A 301 -15.36 -9.04 -20.00
N MET A 302 -14.57 -8.13 -19.44
CA MET A 302 -14.05 -6.97 -20.18
C MET A 302 -12.64 -6.61 -19.71
N ARG A 303 -11.66 -6.71 -20.60
CA ARG A 303 -10.23 -6.43 -20.35
C ARG A 303 -9.93 -4.97 -19.98
N THR A 304 -10.93 -4.10 -19.89
CA THR A 304 -10.75 -2.65 -19.79
C THR A 304 -10.95 -2.07 -18.40
N ARG A 305 -11.46 -2.82 -17.40
CA ARG A 305 -11.64 -2.31 -16.03
C ARG A 305 -11.35 -3.37 -14.96
N PHE A 306 -10.12 -3.39 -14.45
CA PHE A 306 -9.77 -4.15 -13.25
C PHE A 306 -10.20 -3.35 -12.01
N HIS A 307 -11.17 -3.87 -11.26
CA HIS A 307 -11.44 -3.37 -9.92
C HIS A 307 -10.53 -4.08 -8.94
N SER A 308 -9.54 -3.36 -8.39
CA SER A 308 -8.73 -3.86 -7.29
C SER A 308 -9.48 -3.62 -5.97
N ILE A 309 -9.91 -4.70 -5.33
CA ILE A 309 -10.35 -4.66 -3.93
C ILE A 309 -9.08 -4.58 -3.08
N MET A 310 -8.92 -3.48 -2.36
CA MET A 310 -7.74 -3.21 -1.54
C MET A 310 -8.16 -2.98 -0.09
N ARG A 311 -7.20 -2.73 0.80
CA ARG A 311 -7.45 -2.39 2.22
C ARG A 311 -8.13 -3.50 3.03
N PHE A 312 -7.67 -4.74 2.87
CA PHE A 312 -7.98 -5.76 3.86
C PHE A 312 -7.46 -5.30 5.23
N PRO A 313 -8.28 -5.39 6.29
CA PRO A 313 -7.86 -4.97 7.62
C PRO A 313 -6.74 -5.90 8.10
N LEU A 314 -5.69 -5.30 8.65
CA LEU A 314 -4.61 -6.01 9.33
C LEU A 314 -4.92 -6.05 10.82
N PHE A 315 -4.51 -7.12 11.46
CA PHE A 315 -4.58 -7.29 12.91
C PHE A 315 -3.38 -6.62 13.56
N ASP A 316 -3.63 -5.70 14.49
CA ASP A 316 -2.63 -5.27 15.45
C ASP A 316 -2.54 -6.24 16.64
N ASP A 317 -1.68 -5.95 17.64
CA ASP A 317 -1.48 -6.82 18.80
C ASP A 317 -2.79 -7.07 19.57
N GLN A 318 -3.65 -6.04 19.69
CA GLN A 318 -4.93 -6.13 20.39
C GLN A 318 -5.93 -6.97 19.60
N ASP A 319 -5.94 -6.85 18.28
CA ASP A 319 -6.76 -7.67 17.39
C ASP A 319 -6.38 -9.14 17.48
N VAL A 320 -5.09 -9.46 17.48
CA VAL A 320 -4.60 -10.85 17.63
C VAL A 320 -5.08 -11.42 18.96
N GLU A 321 -4.90 -10.69 20.07
CA GLU A 321 -5.34 -11.12 21.39
C GLU A 321 -6.87 -11.25 21.49
N HIS A 322 -7.61 -10.28 20.96
CA HIS A 322 -9.07 -10.28 20.95
C HIS A 322 -9.62 -11.47 20.16
N VAL A 323 -9.09 -11.72 18.96
CA VAL A 323 -9.50 -12.84 18.11
C VAL A 323 -9.19 -14.18 18.78
N LEU A 324 -7.97 -14.35 19.30
CA LEU A 324 -7.62 -15.59 19.98
C LEU A 324 -8.47 -15.83 21.22
N SER A 325 -8.66 -14.83 22.09
CA SER A 325 -9.48 -14.95 23.30
C SER A 325 -10.98 -15.17 23.01
N LYS A 326 -11.47 -14.77 21.84
CA LYS A 326 -12.83 -15.06 21.39
C LYS A 326 -12.98 -16.51 20.91
N LEU A 327 -11.96 -17.05 20.23
CA LEU A 327 -12.00 -18.38 19.61
C LEU A 327 -11.59 -19.50 20.56
N ILE A 328 -10.64 -19.24 21.45
CA ILE A 328 -10.13 -20.23 22.42
C ILE A 328 -10.11 -19.64 23.82
N ASP A 329 -10.12 -20.51 24.83
CA ASP A 329 -10.00 -20.10 26.22
C ASP A 329 -8.54 -19.80 26.56
N THR A 330 -8.15 -18.53 26.49
CA THR A 330 -6.83 -18.04 26.90
C THR A 330 -6.76 -17.66 28.38
N SER A 331 -7.81 -17.91 29.17
CA SER A 331 -7.82 -17.53 30.60
C SER A 331 -6.68 -18.21 31.37
N GLY A 332 -6.02 -17.43 32.23
CA GLY A 332 -4.86 -17.89 33.00
C GLY A 332 -3.58 -18.07 32.18
N CYS A 333 -3.55 -17.61 30.93
CA CYS A 333 -2.34 -17.56 30.12
C CYS A 333 -1.89 -16.12 29.86
N THR A 334 -0.58 -15.92 29.82
CA THR A 334 0.04 -14.65 29.41
C THR A 334 0.65 -14.86 28.03
N ILE A 335 0.27 -14.04 27.05
CA ILE A 335 0.86 -14.14 25.72
C ILE A 335 2.01 -13.13 25.63
N PRO A 336 3.25 -13.56 25.37
CA PRO A 336 4.37 -12.63 25.21
C PRO A 336 4.13 -11.65 24.05
N HIS A 337 4.39 -10.36 24.29
CA HIS A 337 4.16 -9.28 23.32
C HIS A 337 4.96 -9.47 22.02
N ASP A 338 6.18 -10.01 22.11
CA ASP A 338 7.01 -10.32 20.95
C ASP A 338 6.36 -11.38 20.04
N LYS A 339 5.69 -12.38 20.62
CA LYS A 339 4.96 -13.40 19.86
C LYS A 339 3.67 -12.86 19.24
N LEU A 340 2.93 -12.00 19.95
CA LEU A 340 1.77 -11.29 19.38
C LEU A 340 2.19 -10.48 18.17
N ARG A 341 3.26 -9.69 18.31
CA ARG A 341 3.80 -8.84 17.25
C ARG A 341 4.16 -9.61 15.99
N LYS A 342 4.75 -10.81 16.12
CA LYS A 342 5.06 -11.69 14.98
C LYS A 342 3.81 -12.24 14.27
N LEU A 343 2.66 -12.21 14.92
CA LEU A 343 1.38 -12.69 14.35
C LEU A 343 0.42 -11.57 13.98
N THR A 344 0.86 -10.32 14.08
CA THR A 344 0.17 -9.15 13.51
C THR A 344 0.19 -9.18 11.99
N GLY A 345 -0.67 -8.39 11.36
CA GLY A 345 -0.85 -8.39 9.92
C GLY A 345 -2.04 -9.24 9.53
N ARG A 346 -1.83 -10.19 8.64
CA ARG A 346 -2.94 -10.98 8.10
C ARG A 346 -3.44 -12.00 9.11
N ALA A 347 -4.76 -12.08 9.22
CA ALA A 347 -5.47 -12.95 10.15
C ALA A 347 -4.99 -14.41 10.12
N GLN A 348 -4.51 -14.90 8.96
CA GLN A 348 -3.98 -16.25 8.82
C GLN A 348 -2.78 -16.55 9.72
N PHE A 349 -1.97 -15.54 10.08
CA PHE A 349 -0.85 -15.71 10.99
C PHE A 349 -1.38 -16.08 12.37
N SER A 350 -2.33 -15.29 12.89
CA SER A 350 -2.97 -15.54 14.18
C SER A 350 -3.75 -16.88 14.20
N VAL A 351 -4.48 -17.21 13.13
CA VAL A 351 -5.23 -18.50 13.02
C VAL A 351 -4.31 -19.70 13.14
N SER A 352 -3.08 -19.56 12.64
CA SER A 352 -2.13 -20.66 12.63
C SER A 352 -1.85 -21.17 14.05
N VAL A 353 -2.00 -20.33 15.09
CA VAL A 353 -1.91 -20.76 16.50
C VAL A 353 -2.96 -21.81 16.84
N ILE A 354 -4.22 -21.58 16.43
CA ILE A 354 -5.31 -22.54 16.68
C ILE A 354 -5.02 -23.84 15.92
N ARG A 355 -4.59 -23.75 14.65
CA ARG A 355 -4.20 -24.94 13.89
C ARG A 355 -3.12 -25.75 14.61
N GLU A 356 -2.10 -25.08 15.15
CA GLU A 356 -1.02 -25.78 15.86
C GLU A 356 -1.49 -26.32 17.21
N LEU A 357 -2.40 -25.64 17.93
CA LEU A 357 -3.03 -26.19 19.13
C LEU A 357 -3.74 -27.52 18.86
N PHE A 358 -4.46 -27.62 17.73
CA PHE A 358 -5.14 -28.85 17.31
C PHE A 358 -4.19 -30.03 17.02
N LYS A 359 -2.92 -29.76 16.72
CA LYS A 359 -1.90 -30.79 16.47
C LYS A 359 -1.18 -31.24 17.74
N LEU A 360 -1.25 -30.48 18.83
CA LEU A 360 -0.58 -30.80 20.07
C LEU A 360 -1.34 -31.93 20.80
N ASN A 361 -0.82 -33.15 20.73
CA ASN A 361 -1.34 -34.30 21.46
C ASN A 361 -1.45 -34.06 22.97
N HIS A 362 -2.52 -34.59 23.58
CA HIS A 362 -2.82 -34.48 25.01
C HIS A 362 -1.91 -35.33 25.91
N THR A 363 -1.02 -36.12 25.33
CA THR A 363 -0.26 -37.14 26.04
C THR A 363 0.92 -36.60 26.84
N ASN A 364 1.30 -35.33 26.67
CA ASN A 364 2.32 -34.70 27.51
C ASN A 364 1.69 -33.82 28.60
N PRO A 365 2.12 -33.94 29.88
CA PRO A 365 1.63 -33.15 31.01
C PRO A 365 2.21 -31.72 31.00
N HIS A 366 2.02 -30.99 29.90
CA HIS A 366 2.36 -29.58 29.83
C HIS A 366 1.26 -28.73 30.44
N THR A 367 1.63 -27.66 31.14
CA THR A 367 0.69 -26.64 31.62
C THR A 367 -0.04 -25.99 30.44
N LYS A 368 -1.23 -25.41 30.70
CA LYS A 368 -1.97 -24.64 29.68
C LYS A 368 -1.07 -23.58 29.02
N GLN A 369 -0.33 -22.80 29.82
CA GLN A 369 0.64 -21.82 29.34
C GLN A 369 1.68 -22.42 28.37
N ALA A 370 2.36 -23.51 28.76
CA ALA A 370 3.40 -24.12 27.93
C ALA A 370 2.86 -24.69 26.61
N ARG A 371 1.61 -25.19 26.60
CA ARG A 371 0.95 -25.63 25.37
C ARG A 371 0.66 -24.46 24.44
N LEU A 372 0.18 -23.34 24.99
CA LEU A 372 -0.08 -22.13 24.21
C LEU A 372 1.22 -21.60 23.60
N GLU A 373 2.26 -21.44 24.41
CA GLU A 373 3.58 -20.98 23.95
C GLU A 373 4.13 -21.85 22.82
N LYS A 374 4.07 -23.18 22.97
CA LYS A 374 4.50 -24.12 21.93
C LYS A 374 3.69 -23.98 20.65
N ALA A 375 2.38 -23.74 20.74
CA ALA A 375 1.53 -23.52 19.58
C ALA A 375 1.87 -22.20 18.86
N PHE A 376 2.15 -21.13 19.61
CA PHE A 376 2.66 -19.88 19.04
C PHE A 376 3.98 -20.09 18.29
N ASP A 377 4.95 -20.76 18.93
CA ASP A 377 6.27 -21.00 18.31
C ASP A 377 6.14 -21.85 17.04
N SER A 378 5.28 -22.88 17.09
CA SER A 378 5.00 -23.74 15.94
C SER A 378 4.31 -22.96 14.81
N ALA A 379 3.38 -22.07 15.14
CA ALA A 379 2.65 -21.26 14.18
C ALA A 379 3.56 -20.25 13.48
N ILE A 380 4.38 -19.53 14.26
CA ILE A 380 5.39 -18.60 13.75
C ILE A 380 6.35 -19.34 12.82
N ASN A 381 6.94 -20.45 13.27
CA ASN A 381 7.88 -21.22 12.47
C ASN A 381 7.26 -21.74 11.16
N LEU A 382 6.02 -22.24 11.21
CA LEU A 382 5.32 -22.72 10.02
C LEU A 382 5.09 -21.59 9.01
N VAL A 383 4.65 -20.42 9.47
CA VAL A 383 4.48 -19.24 8.61
C VAL A 383 5.84 -18.79 8.05
N SER A 384 6.89 -18.75 8.87
CA SER A 384 8.24 -18.42 8.42
C SER A 384 8.75 -19.34 7.32
N ILE A 385 8.58 -20.66 7.46
CA ILE A 385 8.98 -21.63 6.43
C ILE A 385 8.26 -21.36 5.09
N GLN A 386 6.96 -21.05 5.15
CA GLN A 386 6.17 -20.73 3.96
C GLN A 386 6.63 -19.43 3.30
N LEU A 387 6.87 -18.39 4.09
CA LEU A 387 7.37 -17.10 3.60
C LEU A 387 8.77 -17.25 3.01
N ARG A 388 9.69 -17.97 3.66
CA ARG A 388 11.05 -18.24 3.15
C ARG A 388 11.01 -18.91 1.78
N GLY A 389 10.13 -19.91 1.60
CA GLY A 389 9.95 -20.56 0.30
C GLY A 389 9.58 -19.56 -0.81
N ARG A 390 8.67 -18.61 -0.52
CA ARG A 390 8.22 -17.58 -1.46
C ARG A 390 9.30 -16.53 -1.74
N VAL A 391 10.04 -16.11 -0.71
CA VAL A 391 11.18 -15.19 -0.88
C VAL A 391 12.26 -15.82 -1.75
N ARG A 392 12.63 -17.08 -1.49
CA ARG A 392 13.62 -17.81 -2.30
C ARG A 392 13.18 -17.98 -3.75
N GLU A 393 11.90 -18.27 -4.00
CA GLU A 393 11.35 -18.35 -5.35
C GLU A 393 11.49 -17.01 -6.09
N LEU A 394 11.19 -15.89 -5.40
CA LEU A 394 11.35 -14.55 -5.96
C LEU A 394 12.81 -14.20 -6.24
N LEU A 395 13.71 -14.43 -5.28
CA LEU A 395 15.14 -14.14 -5.43
C LEU A 395 15.80 -15.03 -6.49
N GLY A 396 15.39 -16.31 -6.59
CA GLY A 396 15.89 -17.22 -7.62
C GLY A 396 15.50 -16.81 -9.05
N GLY A 397 14.44 -16.02 -9.21
CA GLY A 397 14.03 -15.43 -10.49
C GLY A 397 14.63 -14.05 -10.78
N ASP A 398 15.34 -13.45 -9.83
CA ASP A 398 15.83 -12.07 -9.94
C ASP A 398 17.17 -11.97 -10.68
N THR A 399 17.09 -11.98 -12.01
CA THR A 399 18.29 -11.87 -12.86
C THR A 399 18.87 -10.45 -12.94
N THR A 400 18.08 -9.42 -12.60
CA THR A 400 18.50 -8.01 -12.71
C THR A 400 18.97 -7.42 -11.39
N GLY A 401 18.68 -8.08 -10.26
CA GLY A 401 18.93 -7.54 -8.93
C GLY A 401 17.90 -6.48 -8.50
N GLU A 402 16.84 -6.24 -9.28
CA GLU A 402 15.83 -5.26 -8.92
C GLU A 402 14.96 -5.73 -7.76
N VAL A 403 14.67 -7.03 -7.67
CA VAL A 403 13.80 -7.60 -6.63
C VAL A 403 14.53 -7.60 -5.30
N VAL A 404 15.77 -8.09 -5.26
CA VAL A 404 16.62 -8.13 -4.06
C VAL A 404 16.84 -6.71 -3.51
N HIS A 405 17.14 -5.74 -4.39
CA HIS A 405 17.37 -4.36 -4.00
C HIS A 405 16.10 -3.70 -3.43
N LEU A 406 14.95 -3.92 -4.07
CA LEU A 406 13.67 -3.39 -3.59
C LEU A 406 13.23 -4.02 -2.27
N LEU A 407 13.40 -5.34 -2.09
CA LEU A 407 13.14 -6.01 -0.81
C LEU A 407 14.07 -5.46 0.29
N GLY A 408 15.35 -5.26 -0.01
CA GLY A 408 16.30 -4.66 0.92
C GLY A 408 15.88 -3.25 1.35
N ARG A 409 15.46 -2.42 0.39
CA ARG A 409 14.89 -1.08 0.69
C ARG A 409 13.63 -1.15 1.54
N MET A 410 12.73 -2.10 1.28
CA MET A 410 11.51 -2.29 2.07
C MET A 410 11.82 -2.72 3.51
N VAL A 411 12.80 -3.60 3.73
CA VAL A 411 13.25 -4.01 5.08
C VAL A 411 13.82 -2.81 5.83
N LEU A 412 14.73 -2.06 5.19
CA LEU A 412 15.34 -0.87 5.79
C LEU A 412 14.28 0.21 6.09
N ALA A 413 13.32 0.41 5.18
CA ALA A 413 12.18 1.29 5.40
C ALA A 413 11.30 0.84 6.57
N PHE A 414 11.07 -0.47 6.73
CA PHE A 414 10.35 -0.99 7.87
C PHE A 414 11.08 -0.67 9.17
N LYS A 415 12.39 -0.89 9.24
CA LYS A 415 13.19 -0.58 10.43
C LYS A 415 13.26 0.92 10.72
N LEU A 416 13.31 1.76 9.69
CA LEU A 416 13.33 3.22 9.85
C LEU A 416 11.98 3.80 10.26
N GLN A 417 10.88 3.33 9.67
CA GLN A 417 9.56 3.99 9.77
C GLN A 417 8.41 3.08 10.27
N GLY A 418 8.69 1.87 10.72
CA GLY A 418 7.68 0.90 11.15
C GLY A 418 6.77 0.46 10.01
N GLY A 419 7.30 0.39 8.78
CA GLY A 419 6.54 -0.06 7.60
C GLY A 419 5.56 0.96 7.07
N LYS A 420 5.85 2.27 7.19
CA LYS A 420 4.98 3.35 6.69
C LYS A 420 5.43 3.93 5.33
N VAL A 421 6.53 3.42 4.77
CA VAL A 421 7.05 3.84 3.46
C VAL A 421 6.37 3.03 2.36
N TRP A 422 5.74 3.73 1.41
CA TRP A 422 5.03 3.15 0.28
C TRP A 422 5.88 3.11 -0.99
N PHE A 423 6.01 1.95 -1.61
CA PHE A 423 6.81 1.79 -2.83
C PHE A 423 5.91 1.74 -4.06
N ALA A 424 6.27 2.46 -5.11
CA ALA A 424 5.52 2.47 -6.35
C ALA A 424 5.42 1.05 -6.94
N ARG A 425 4.21 0.66 -7.36
CA ARG A 425 3.99 -0.64 -7.97
C ARG A 425 4.66 -0.71 -9.36
N LYS A 426 5.60 -1.64 -9.53
CA LYS A 426 6.10 -2.06 -10.85
C LYS A 426 5.29 -3.27 -11.34
N ALA A 427 4.80 -3.24 -12.57
CA ALA A 427 3.91 -4.28 -13.11
C ALA A 427 4.56 -5.69 -13.17
N GLN A 428 5.88 -5.76 -13.15
CA GLN A 428 6.64 -6.98 -13.41
C GLN A 428 6.88 -7.84 -12.16
N VAL A 429 6.70 -7.32 -10.94
CA VAL A 429 7.07 -8.03 -9.71
C VAL A 429 5.85 -8.54 -8.94
N LYS A 430 5.86 -9.84 -8.62
CA LYS A 430 4.76 -10.56 -7.98
C LYS A 430 4.84 -10.58 -6.45
N PHE A 431 5.20 -9.47 -5.79
CA PHE A 431 5.29 -9.42 -4.33
C PHE A 431 3.97 -9.75 -3.63
N MET A 432 2.87 -9.31 -4.22
CA MET A 432 1.51 -9.56 -3.71
C MET A 432 1.12 -11.03 -3.80
N ASP A 433 1.41 -11.68 -4.92
CA ASP A 433 1.09 -13.11 -5.11
C ASP A 433 1.88 -13.98 -4.13
N ASN A 434 3.05 -13.49 -3.72
CA ASN A 434 3.93 -14.11 -2.74
C ASN A 434 3.66 -13.71 -1.30
N ALA A 435 2.60 -12.95 -1.02
CA ALA A 435 2.24 -12.55 0.34
C ALA A 435 3.37 -11.81 1.06
N LEU A 436 4.14 -10.97 0.37
CA LEU A 436 5.23 -10.21 1.00
C LEU A 436 4.86 -8.75 1.25
N CYS A 437 3.82 -8.25 0.59
CA CYS A 437 3.35 -6.89 0.74
C CYS A 437 1.82 -6.86 0.76
N ALA A 438 1.27 -5.78 1.32
CA ALA A 438 -0.10 -5.34 1.13
C ALA A 438 -0.16 -4.24 0.06
N LEU A 439 -1.31 -4.12 -0.62
CA LEU A 439 -1.61 -2.95 -1.47
C LEU A 439 -2.30 -1.87 -0.67
N ARG A 440 -1.84 -0.63 -0.84
CA ARG A 440 -2.45 0.57 -0.26
C ARG A 440 -2.65 1.62 -1.33
N VAL A 441 -3.84 2.22 -1.33
CA VAL A 441 -4.09 3.44 -2.12
C VAL A 441 -3.62 4.62 -1.30
N HIS A 442 -2.65 5.34 -1.83
CA HIS A 442 -2.25 6.63 -1.34
C HIS A 442 -2.23 7.62 -2.50
N SER A 443 -2.98 8.71 -2.35
CA SER A 443 -2.95 9.83 -3.28
C SER A 443 -3.26 9.44 -4.73
N GLY A 444 -4.32 8.64 -4.89
CA GLY A 444 -4.82 8.18 -6.19
C GLY A 444 -3.97 7.09 -6.84
N SER A 445 -2.87 6.67 -6.23
CA SER A 445 -1.98 5.61 -6.76
C SER A 445 -1.90 4.42 -5.82
N VAL A 446 -1.61 3.25 -6.40
CA VAL A 446 -1.52 1.97 -5.68
C VAL A 446 -0.04 1.67 -5.38
N HIS A 447 0.26 1.44 -4.12
CA HIS A 447 1.61 1.21 -3.63
C HIS A 447 1.73 -0.13 -2.90
N TRP A 448 2.94 -0.66 -2.87
CA TRP A 448 3.34 -1.78 -2.01
C TRP A 448 3.72 -1.28 -0.63
N LEU A 449 3.28 -2.03 0.38
CA LEU A 449 3.63 -1.82 1.78
C LEU A 449 4.03 -3.16 2.42
N MET A 450 5.19 -3.19 3.08
CA MET A 450 5.64 -4.32 3.87
C MET A 450 5.67 -3.89 5.34
N ASP A 451 4.58 -4.15 6.05
CA ASP A 451 4.33 -3.70 7.42
C ASP A 451 4.10 -4.85 8.43
N GLU A 452 4.21 -6.10 7.99
CA GLU A 452 4.04 -7.28 8.84
C GLU A 452 5.38 -7.75 9.41
N SER A 453 5.52 -7.74 10.74
CA SER A 453 6.80 -7.97 11.42
C SER A 453 7.47 -9.29 11.04
N LEU A 454 6.70 -10.37 10.90
CA LEU A 454 7.23 -11.68 10.55
C LEU A 454 7.65 -11.79 9.08
N VAL A 455 6.95 -11.07 8.19
CA VAL A 455 7.34 -11.00 6.78
C VAL A 455 8.68 -10.29 6.66
N VAL A 456 8.85 -9.17 7.35
CA VAL A 456 10.10 -8.40 7.35
C VAL A 456 11.25 -9.23 7.90
N GLU A 457 11.06 -9.91 9.04
CA GLU A 457 12.07 -10.78 9.65
C GLU A 457 12.52 -11.88 8.67
N VAL A 458 11.58 -12.54 8.00
CA VAL A 458 11.90 -13.58 7.01
C VAL A 458 12.60 -13.02 5.78
N VAL A 459 12.16 -11.88 5.25
CA VAL A 459 12.81 -11.24 4.11
C VAL A 459 14.23 -10.81 4.48
N GLU A 460 14.44 -10.21 5.64
CA GLU A 460 15.75 -9.84 6.18
C GLU A 460 16.68 -11.05 6.26
N GLU A 461 16.24 -12.13 6.91
CA GLU A 461 17.00 -13.36 7.01
C GLU A 461 17.40 -13.88 5.62
N GLU A 462 16.46 -14.01 4.69
CA GLU A 462 16.75 -14.57 3.36
C GLU A 462 17.67 -13.66 2.53
N LEU A 463 17.55 -12.34 2.66
CA LEU A 463 18.48 -11.41 2.03
C LEU A 463 19.90 -11.58 2.59
N GLU A 464 20.06 -11.69 3.91
CA GLU A 464 21.36 -11.95 4.56
C GLU A 464 21.95 -13.30 4.13
N HIS A 465 21.15 -14.36 4.07
CA HIS A 465 21.59 -15.70 3.66
C HIS A 465 21.98 -15.77 2.19
N SER A 466 21.26 -15.04 1.33
CA SER A 466 21.53 -15.05 -0.12
C SER A 466 22.88 -14.42 -0.47
N ASN A 467 23.35 -13.48 0.36
CA ASN A 467 24.55 -12.67 0.12
C ASN A 467 24.59 -12.00 -1.26
N VAL A 468 23.41 -11.79 -1.87
CA VAL A 468 23.27 -11.22 -3.22
C VAL A 468 23.49 -9.70 -3.22
N ASP A 469 23.15 -9.02 -2.11
CA ASP A 469 23.34 -7.59 -1.95
C ASP A 469 24.24 -7.28 -0.74
N LEU A 470 25.55 -7.17 -0.99
CA LEU A 470 26.54 -6.75 0.02
C LEU A 470 26.26 -5.34 0.56
N GLY A 471 25.62 -4.48 -0.25
CA GLY A 471 25.23 -3.13 0.14
C GLY A 471 24.14 -3.15 1.21
N PHE A 472 23.11 -3.99 1.03
CA PHE A 472 22.04 -4.18 2.01
C PHE A 472 22.58 -4.62 3.38
N SER A 473 23.38 -5.68 3.45
CA SER A 473 23.89 -6.19 4.74
C SER A 473 24.80 -5.20 5.46
N ALA A 474 25.54 -4.36 4.72
CA ALA A 474 26.32 -3.27 5.30
C ALA A 474 25.40 -2.17 5.88
N GLN A 475 24.40 -1.75 5.12
CA GLN A 475 23.43 -0.73 5.54
C GLN A 475 22.56 -1.18 6.72
N LEU A 476 22.15 -2.44 6.73
CA LEU A 476 21.36 -3.02 7.82
C LEU A 476 22.14 -3.05 9.13
N ARG A 477 23.39 -3.51 9.11
CA ARG A 477 24.28 -3.49 10.29
C ARG A 477 24.52 -2.07 10.79
N GLN A 478 24.74 -1.13 9.89
CA GLN A 478 24.89 0.29 10.24
C GLN A 478 23.61 0.85 10.86
N LEU A 479 22.45 0.58 10.26
CA LEU A 479 21.16 1.00 10.81
C LEU A 479 20.93 0.42 12.20
N ASN A 480 21.19 -0.87 12.41
CA ASN A 480 21.05 -1.49 13.72
C ASN A 480 22.02 -0.86 14.73
N GLY A 481 23.27 -0.57 14.35
CA GLY A 481 24.24 0.13 15.20
C GLY A 481 23.80 1.56 15.56
N ILE A 482 23.30 2.31 14.58
CA ILE A 482 22.69 3.64 14.77
C ILE A 482 21.50 3.54 15.75
N ILE A 483 20.62 2.56 15.55
CA ILE A 483 19.46 2.32 16.39
C ILE A 483 19.86 1.96 17.83
N GLU A 484 20.84 1.08 18.01
CA GLU A 484 21.38 0.72 19.32
C GLU A 484 21.99 1.93 20.02
N HIS A 485 22.71 2.77 19.28
CA HIS A 485 23.41 3.93 19.81
C HIS A 485 22.48 5.09 20.19
N PHE A 486 21.42 5.34 19.40
CA PHE A 486 20.45 6.43 19.66
C PHE A 486 19.19 5.99 20.41
N GLY A 487 18.89 4.69 20.43
CA GLY A 487 17.75 4.06 21.10
C GLY A 487 16.42 4.11 20.34
N VAL A 488 15.68 2.99 20.31
CA VAL A 488 14.29 2.92 19.76
C VAL A 488 13.23 3.32 20.78
N LYS A 489 13.55 3.20 22.07
CA LYS A 489 12.58 3.07 23.17
C LYS A 489 11.79 4.35 23.54
N SER A 490 11.99 5.46 22.85
CA SER A 490 11.33 6.73 23.20
C SER A 490 10.34 7.27 22.17
N SER A 491 10.16 6.62 21.00
CA SER A 491 9.21 7.15 20.01
C SER A 491 7.78 6.74 20.34
N ALA A 492 6.97 7.69 20.81
CA ALA A 492 5.55 7.50 21.02
C ALA A 492 4.77 7.17 19.71
N LYS A 493 5.39 7.42 18.55
CA LYS A 493 4.84 7.11 17.20
C LYS A 493 5.55 5.94 16.51
N GLY A 494 6.48 5.26 17.21
CA GLY A 494 6.97 3.93 16.90
C GLY A 494 7.97 3.79 15.73
N ASN A 495 8.68 4.85 15.34
CA ASN A 495 9.69 4.77 14.27
C ASN A 495 11.11 5.16 14.72
N ALA A 496 12.12 4.56 14.09
CA ALA A 496 13.52 4.79 14.41
C ALA A 496 14.05 6.13 13.86
N LEU A 497 13.45 6.69 12.81
CA LEU A 497 13.89 7.99 12.28
C LEU A 497 13.70 9.13 13.29
N GLU A 498 12.57 9.15 13.98
CA GLU A 498 12.22 10.22 14.92
C GLU A 498 13.29 10.47 16.00
N PRO A 499 13.76 9.45 16.76
CA PRO A 499 14.89 9.62 17.67
C PRO A 499 16.13 10.20 16.99
N LEU A 500 16.44 9.77 15.77
CA LEU A 500 17.61 10.22 15.02
C LEU A 500 17.53 11.69 14.61
N VAL A 501 16.34 12.15 14.19
CA VAL A 501 16.09 13.55 13.86
C VAL A 501 16.24 14.43 15.11
N ARG A 502 15.67 14.00 16.24
CA ARG A 502 15.78 14.75 17.50
C ARG A 502 17.23 14.83 18.00
N GLN A 503 17.99 13.75 17.87
CA GLN A 503 19.42 13.73 18.23
C GLN A 503 20.26 14.55 17.27
N SER A 504 19.93 14.54 15.97
CA SER A 504 20.56 15.42 14.98
C SER A 504 20.34 16.89 15.29
N LEU A 505 19.11 17.25 15.70
CA LEU A 505 18.80 18.61 16.14
C LEU A 505 19.62 19.01 17.38
N ARG A 506 19.75 18.12 18.37
CA ARG A 506 20.52 18.36 19.59
C ARG A 506 22.01 18.65 19.36
N ARG A 507 22.60 18.14 18.26
CA ARG A 507 24.00 18.43 17.88
C ARG A 507 24.26 19.91 17.60
N PHE A 508 23.21 20.68 17.27
CA PHE A 508 23.29 22.13 17.08
C PHE A 508 23.11 22.91 18.39
N ASN A 509 23.14 22.26 19.56
CA ASN A 509 23.05 22.98 20.84
C ASN A 509 24.11 24.08 20.95
N ASN A 510 23.71 25.22 21.51
CA ASN A 510 24.47 26.47 21.64
C ASN A 510 24.69 27.28 20.35
N TRP A 511 24.27 26.78 19.19
CA TRP A 511 24.31 27.56 17.95
C TRP A 511 23.21 28.62 17.96
N HIS A 512 23.52 29.82 17.46
CA HIS A 512 22.48 30.81 17.22
C HIS A 512 21.59 30.33 16.07
N LEU A 513 20.30 30.66 16.12
CA LEU A 513 19.39 30.26 15.04
C LEU A 513 19.83 30.82 13.68
N ALA A 514 20.40 32.02 13.65
CA ALA A 514 20.94 32.64 12.43
C ALA A 514 22.13 31.88 11.81
N ASP A 515 22.82 31.05 12.59
CA ASP A 515 24.01 30.32 12.14
C ASP A 515 23.70 28.88 11.71
N LEU A 516 22.45 28.43 11.88
CA LEU A 516 22.06 27.07 11.52
C LEU A 516 22.15 26.90 9.99
N PRO A 517 22.82 25.84 9.48
CA PRO A 517 23.02 25.66 8.03
C PRO A 517 21.71 25.68 7.24
N PHE A 518 20.67 25.01 7.75
CA PHE A 518 19.35 24.94 7.11
C PHE A 518 18.50 26.23 7.23
N LEU A 519 19.03 27.29 7.84
CA LEU A 519 18.44 28.64 7.89
C LEU A 519 19.26 29.67 7.10
N GLN A 520 20.35 29.27 6.46
CA GLN A 520 21.19 30.19 5.69
C GLN A 520 20.44 30.78 4.48
N GLY A 521 20.72 32.05 4.19
CA GLY A 521 20.15 32.76 3.03
C GLY A 521 18.74 33.30 3.23
N ILE A 522 18.23 33.34 4.46
CA ILE A 522 16.86 33.74 4.78
C ILE A 522 16.88 34.94 5.70
N GLU A 523 16.02 35.91 5.42
CA GLU A 523 15.78 37.03 6.33
C GLU A 523 14.97 36.55 7.53
N LEU A 524 15.66 36.26 8.63
CA LEU A 524 15.03 35.74 9.85
C LEU A 524 14.36 36.85 10.66
N PRO A 525 13.24 36.55 11.36
CA PRO A 525 12.64 37.48 12.30
C PRO A 525 13.63 37.98 13.35
N ALA A 526 13.45 39.22 13.80
CA ALA A 526 14.35 39.84 14.77
C ALA A 526 14.54 38.99 16.04
N TRP A 527 13.51 38.24 16.45
CA TRP A 527 13.58 37.38 17.62
C TRP A 527 14.60 36.24 17.47
N CYS A 528 14.90 35.76 16.26
CA CYS A 528 15.84 34.65 16.05
C CYS A 528 17.29 35.01 16.39
N SER A 529 17.68 36.28 16.21
CA SER A 529 19.06 36.75 16.46
C SER A 529 19.54 36.52 17.90
N GLY A 530 18.62 36.64 18.88
CA GLY A 530 18.91 36.45 20.29
C GLY A 530 18.72 35.01 20.80
N GLN A 531 18.22 34.09 19.96
CA GLN A 531 17.94 32.73 20.38
C GLN A 531 19.07 31.78 19.99
N LYS A 532 19.37 30.86 20.91
CA LYS A 532 20.20 29.70 20.66
C LYS A 532 19.34 28.45 20.67
N LEU A 533 19.66 27.49 19.83
CA LEU A 533 19.09 26.16 19.99
C LEU A 533 19.69 25.53 21.25
N GLN A 534 18.83 25.10 22.17
CA GLN A 534 19.25 24.42 23.40
C GLN A 534 18.23 23.33 23.76
N ILE A 535 18.65 22.07 23.68
CA ILE A 535 17.87 20.89 24.03
C ILE A 535 18.72 20.03 24.98
N ASP A 536 18.51 20.22 26.27
CA ASP A 536 19.25 19.54 27.34
C ASP A 536 18.75 18.11 27.52
N GLU A 537 17.43 17.90 27.43
CA GLU A 537 16.76 16.63 27.71
C GLU A 537 15.68 16.34 26.66
N ILE A 538 15.59 15.08 26.20
CA ILE A 538 14.57 14.59 25.25
C ILE A 538 13.84 13.44 25.93
N ASN A 539 12.52 13.59 26.14
CA ASN A 539 11.73 12.57 26.83
C ASN A 539 10.24 12.68 26.50
N THR A 540 9.46 11.67 26.86
CA THR A 540 7.99 11.82 26.89
C THR A 540 7.59 12.71 28.07
N ALA A 541 6.35 13.17 28.09
CA ALA A 541 5.83 13.93 29.23
C ALA A 541 5.93 13.14 30.55
N HIS A 542 5.68 11.83 30.50
CA HIS A 542 5.88 10.93 31.65
C HIS A 542 7.33 10.94 32.15
N GLY A 543 8.30 10.82 31.23
CA GLY A 543 9.72 10.83 31.61
C GLY A 543 10.20 12.16 32.18
N PHE A 544 9.52 13.27 31.88
CA PHE A 544 9.74 14.57 32.54
C PHE A 544 8.96 14.75 33.85
N GLY A 545 8.18 13.76 34.29
CA GLY A 545 7.43 13.77 35.54
C GLY A 545 5.97 14.25 35.45
N TYR A 546 5.39 14.39 34.26
CA TYR A 546 4.04 14.95 34.05
C TYR A 546 2.88 13.92 34.15
N GLY A 547 3.01 12.86 34.95
CA GLY A 547 1.97 11.85 35.13
C GLY A 547 2.10 10.66 34.17
N ALA A 548 0.98 10.04 33.77
CA ALA A 548 0.99 8.83 32.92
C ALA A 548 1.35 9.14 31.45
N ASP A 549 1.68 8.11 30.67
CA ASP A 549 2.05 8.26 29.26
C ASP A 549 0.80 8.47 28.37
N ASN A 550 0.24 9.69 28.41
CA ASN A 550 -1.00 10.04 27.71
C ASN A 550 -1.04 11.52 27.29
N THR A 551 -2.07 11.89 26.53
CA THR A 551 -2.26 13.25 26.00
C THR A 551 -2.46 14.32 27.08
N GLU A 552 -2.90 13.96 28.29
CA GLU A 552 -3.03 14.89 29.42
C GLU A 552 -1.64 15.29 29.96
N ALA A 553 -0.70 14.35 30.00
CA ALA A 553 0.68 14.65 30.37
C ALA A 553 1.34 15.58 29.34
N ASP A 554 1.09 15.37 28.04
CA ASP A 554 1.54 16.27 26.98
C ASP A 554 0.97 17.69 27.16
N LEU A 555 -0.32 17.81 27.49
CA LEU A 555 -0.95 19.10 27.81
C LEU A 555 -0.23 19.78 28.97
N ASN A 556 0.04 19.06 30.06
CA ASN A 556 0.74 19.61 31.23
C ASN A 556 2.15 20.09 30.87
N PHE A 557 2.88 19.35 30.05
CA PHE A 557 4.18 19.80 29.54
C PHE A 557 4.04 21.12 28.76
N LEU A 558 3.10 21.17 27.81
CA LEU A 558 2.88 22.36 26.96
C LEU A 558 2.42 23.58 27.76
N ILE A 559 1.67 23.39 28.86
CA ILE A 559 1.27 24.46 29.78
C ILE A 559 2.47 24.99 30.58
N ASN A 560 3.26 24.08 31.15
CA ASN A 560 4.37 24.42 32.03
C ASN A 560 5.58 25.02 31.27
N ARG A 561 5.74 24.67 29.98
CA ARG A 561 6.80 25.17 29.10
C ARG A 561 8.19 25.08 29.75
N PRO A 562 8.63 23.88 30.15
CA PRO A 562 9.98 23.74 30.67
C PRO A 562 10.99 24.09 29.57
N SER A 563 11.86 25.05 29.85
CA SER A 563 12.90 25.48 28.94
C SER A 563 13.91 24.35 28.68
N ASN A 564 14.45 24.31 27.46
CA ASN A 564 15.48 23.37 27.03
C ASN A 564 15.09 21.88 27.08
N LYS A 565 13.81 21.56 27.27
CA LYS A 565 13.31 20.19 27.21
C LYS A 565 12.53 19.98 25.93
N LEU A 566 12.82 18.89 25.23
CA LEU A 566 12.10 18.50 24.02
C LEU A 566 11.15 17.34 24.34
N LEU A 567 9.85 17.62 24.23
CA LEU A 567 8.77 16.66 24.38
C LEU A 567 8.70 15.76 23.16
N VAL A 568 8.85 14.45 23.39
CA VAL A 568 8.41 13.42 22.46
C VAL A 568 6.91 13.21 22.65
N GLN A 569 6.16 13.66 21.67
CA GLN A 569 4.72 13.79 21.77
C GLN A 569 3.97 12.49 21.49
N GLN A 570 2.91 12.25 22.26
CA GLN A 570 2.02 11.12 22.09
C GLN A 570 1.16 11.22 20.83
N SER A 571 0.54 10.12 20.41
CA SER A 571 -0.28 10.05 19.18
C SER A 571 -1.48 11.02 19.18
N GLY A 572 -1.95 11.46 20.35
CA GLY A 572 -2.98 12.48 20.50
C GLY A 572 -2.51 13.90 20.19
N THR A 573 -1.20 14.14 20.13
CA THR A 573 -0.60 15.45 19.86
C THR A 573 -0.05 15.47 18.43
N ARG A 574 -0.17 16.62 17.75
CA ARG A 574 0.03 16.69 16.30
C ARG A 574 1.50 16.67 15.89
N GLN A 575 2.35 17.42 16.60
CA GLN A 575 3.76 17.50 16.28
C GLN A 575 4.43 16.15 16.60
N ASP A 576 5.60 15.90 16.01
CA ASP A 576 6.42 14.73 16.37
C ASP A 576 7.37 15.07 17.53
N ALA A 577 7.61 16.37 17.75
CA ALA A 577 8.20 16.90 18.97
C ALA A 577 7.92 18.41 19.14
N ALA A 578 8.05 18.89 20.37
CA ALA A 578 7.99 20.32 20.70
C ALA A 578 8.96 20.68 21.83
N TRP A 579 9.51 21.90 21.81
CA TRP A 579 10.33 22.46 22.88
C TRP A 579 10.11 23.97 23.02
N PHE A 580 10.58 24.54 24.13
CA PHE A 580 10.51 25.98 24.39
C PHE A 580 11.91 26.56 24.58
N PHE A 581 12.11 27.77 24.04
CA PHE A 581 13.34 28.54 24.27
C PHE A 581 13.36 29.11 25.69
N SER A 582 14.53 29.55 26.16
CA SER A 582 14.75 29.96 27.55
C SER A 582 13.83 31.07 28.07
N ASP A 583 13.29 31.91 27.18
CA ASP A 583 12.36 32.98 27.55
C ASP A 583 10.88 32.56 27.54
N ASN A 584 10.58 31.31 27.15
CA ASN A 584 9.24 30.72 27.04
C ASN A 584 8.24 31.50 26.18
N ARG A 585 8.71 32.48 25.39
CA ARG A 585 7.91 33.25 24.43
C ARG A 585 8.01 32.65 23.04
N TYR A 586 9.09 31.94 22.74
CA TYR A 586 9.28 31.24 21.48
C TYR A 586 9.29 29.74 21.72
N ALA A 587 8.91 29.01 20.68
CA ALA A 587 8.90 27.56 20.71
C ALA A 587 9.57 26.99 19.46
N GLY A 588 9.93 25.73 19.52
CA GLY A 588 10.30 24.97 18.34
C GLY A 588 9.53 23.67 18.26
N SER A 589 9.38 23.16 17.05
CA SER A 589 8.55 21.98 16.77
C SER A 589 9.08 21.20 15.59
N LEU A 590 8.83 19.89 15.60
CA LEU A 590 9.15 18.98 14.52
C LEU A 590 7.89 18.37 13.91
N ALA A 591 7.85 18.30 12.58
CA ALA A 591 6.96 17.46 11.81
C ALA A 591 7.81 16.59 10.87
N ILE A 592 7.69 15.29 10.98
CA ILE A 592 8.53 14.30 10.31
C ILE A 592 7.61 13.38 9.51
N LYS A 593 7.81 13.36 8.19
CA LYS A 593 7.09 12.53 7.24
C LYS A 593 8.05 11.92 6.24
N ILE A 594 8.06 10.60 6.17
CA ILE A 594 8.69 9.85 5.08
C ILE A 594 7.60 9.17 4.28
N TYR A 595 7.73 9.27 2.98
CA TYR A 595 6.96 8.56 1.97
C TYR A 595 7.95 7.87 1.03
N GLY A 596 7.55 6.81 0.33
CA GLY A 596 8.44 6.20 -0.68
C GLY A 596 8.31 6.84 -2.07
N ASN A 597 7.43 7.83 -2.21
CA ASN A 597 7.22 8.62 -3.42
C ASN A 597 7.04 10.10 -3.07
N ASP A 598 7.13 10.98 -4.07
CA ASP A 598 6.91 12.42 -3.91
C ASP A 598 5.54 12.68 -3.27
N ILE A 599 5.52 13.62 -2.33
CA ILE A 599 4.37 13.94 -1.48
C ILE A 599 3.43 14.84 -2.27
N PRO A 600 2.13 14.50 -2.41
CA PRO A 600 1.20 15.38 -3.08
C PRO A 600 1.07 16.71 -2.33
N GLN A 601 0.95 17.81 -3.08
CA GLN A 601 0.82 19.15 -2.51
C GLN A 601 -0.35 19.27 -1.51
N THR A 602 -1.46 18.56 -1.74
CA THR A 602 -2.61 18.54 -0.83
C THR A 602 -2.30 17.92 0.53
N ASP A 603 -1.39 16.95 0.58
CA ASP A 603 -1.00 16.31 1.84
C ASP A 603 0.06 17.14 2.56
N HIS A 604 0.98 17.75 1.82
CA HIS A 604 1.88 18.77 2.34
C HIS A 604 1.12 19.91 3.05
N GLN A 605 0.07 20.46 2.43
CA GLN A 605 -0.75 21.53 3.05
C GLN A 605 -1.37 21.11 4.39
N LYS A 606 -1.82 19.85 4.52
CA LYS A 606 -2.32 19.31 5.79
C LYS A 606 -1.18 19.17 6.80
N ASN A 607 -0.02 18.72 6.33
CA ASN A 607 1.18 18.55 7.14
C ASN A 607 1.75 19.88 7.65
N GLU A 608 1.62 20.99 6.93
CA GLU A 608 2.10 22.30 7.39
C GLU A 608 1.61 22.59 8.81
N THR A 609 0.32 22.37 9.07
CA THR A 609 -0.27 22.65 10.38
C THR A 609 0.17 21.68 11.48
N SER A 610 0.81 20.56 11.14
CA SER A 610 1.23 19.53 12.11
C SER A 610 2.37 19.96 13.03
N SER A 611 3.20 20.92 12.61
CA SER A 611 4.24 21.53 13.44
C SER A 611 3.73 22.71 14.28
N ASP A 612 2.53 23.24 14.01
CA ASP A 612 2.03 24.40 14.74
C ASP A 612 1.61 24.03 16.17
N ILE A 613 2.40 24.37 17.18
CA ILE A 613 2.10 24.08 18.59
C ILE A 613 0.76 24.72 19.00
N ARG A 614 0.33 25.82 18.37
CA ARG A 614 -0.97 26.45 18.66
C ARG A 614 -2.13 25.60 18.14
N CYS A 615 -1.88 24.70 17.19
CA CYS A 615 -2.84 23.74 16.65
C CYS A 615 -2.80 22.36 17.35
N SER A 616 -2.09 22.22 18.48
CA SER A 616 -2.10 20.97 19.25
C SER A 616 -3.53 20.57 19.64
N PHE A 617 -3.79 19.26 19.60
CA PHE A 617 -5.10 18.64 19.90
C PHE A 617 -6.24 18.97 18.90
N LEU A 618 -5.93 19.62 17.77
CA LEU A 618 -6.86 19.72 16.64
C LEU A 618 -6.76 18.49 15.73
N ARG A 619 -7.69 18.38 14.76
CA ARG A 619 -7.63 17.37 13.69
C ARG A 619 -6.44 17.63 12.76
N ALA A 620 -6.21 16.69 11.84
CA ALA A 620 -5.14 16.77 10.85
C ALA A 620 -5.22 17.98 9.90
N ASP A 621 -6.37 18.65 9.80
CA ASP A 621 -6.49 19.91 9.04
C ASP A 621 -6.00 21.14 9.82
N GLY A 622 -5.73 21.01 11.13
CA GLY A 622 -5.32 22.13 11.98
C GLY A 622 -6.38 23.18 12.24
N VAL A 623 -7.63 22.92 11.84
CA VAL A 623 -8.74 23.88 11.95
C VAL A 623 -9.86 23.29 12.80
N ARG A 624 -10.27 22.05 12.51
CA ARG A 624 -11.39 21.41 13.22
C ARG A 624 -10.91 20.80 14.53
N MET A 625 -11.74 20.93 15.55
CA MET A 625 -11.52 20.27 16.84
C MET A 625 -11.54 18.75 16.69
N ASN A 626 -10.66 18.06 17.42
CA ASN A 626 -10.70 16.61 17.53
C ASN A 626 -11.70 16.23 18.64
N PRO A 627 -12.84 15.58 18.33
CA PRO A 627 -13.87 15.29 19.34
C PRO A 627 -13.37 14.44 20.51
N SER A 628 -12.42 13.54 20.28
CA SER A 628 -11.85 12.73 21.36
C SER A 628 -10.93 13.52 22.31
N LEU A 629 -10.53 14.74 21.94
CA LEU A 629 -9.61 15.59 22.68
C LEU A 629 -10.20 16.97 23.01
N GLU A 630 -11.52 17.17 22.83
CA GLU A 630 -12.21 18.45 23.07
C GLU A 630 -11.85 19.06 24.43
N ARG A 631 -12.03 18.27 25.50
CA ARG A 631 -11.68 18.71 26.87
C ARG A 631 -10.22 19.15 27.02
N ILE A 632 -9.29 18.41 26.39
CA ILE A 632 -7.85 18.70 26.45
C ILE A 632 -7.53 19.97 25.65
N ARG A 633 -8.17 20.13 24.48
CA ARG A 633 -8.03 21.32 23.64
C ARG A 633 -8.55 22.57 24.36
N ASP A 634 -9.71 22.49 25.00
CA ASP A 634 -10.30 23.60 25.74
C ASP A 634 -9.40 24.02 26.90
N ALA A 635 -8.87 23.05 27.65
CA ALA A 635 -7.89 23.31 28.70
C ALA A 635 -6.61 23.97 28.15
N PHE A 636 -6.12 23.54 26.98
CA PHE A 636 -4.96 24.15 26.33
C PHE A 636 -5.22 25.60 25.93
N VAL A 637 -6.38 25.90 25.35
CA VAL A 637 -6.77 27.27 24.98
C VAL A 637 -6.96 28.14 26.23
N ALA A 638 -7.63 27.61 27.27
CA ALA A 638 -7.85 28.29 28.53
C ALA A 638 -6.55 28.63 29.30
N SER A 639 -5.48 27.85 29.10
CA SER A 639 -4.16 28.12 29.67
C SER A 639 -3.48 29.39 29.13
N VAL A 640 -4.07 30.01 28.09
CA VAL A 640 -3.56 31.15 27.31
C VAL A 640 -2.18 30.95 26.68
N VAL A 641 -1.58 29.75 26.78
CA VAL A 641 -0.28 29.45 26.18
C VAL A 641 -0.25 29.68 24.67
N PRO A 642 -1.25 29.24 23.87
CA PRO A 642 -1.25 29.48 22.43
C PRO A 642 -1.09 30.97 22.06
N ASN A 643 -1.68 31.86 22.88
CA ASN A 643 -1.67 33.31 22.65
C ASN A 643 -0.38 33.98 23.14
N LYS A 644 0.40 33.30 23.99
CA LYS A 644 1.67 33.80 24.53
C LYS A 644 2.88 33.47 23.66
N ILE A 645 2.76 32.51 22.75
CA ILE A 645 3.84 32.15 21.82
C ILE A 645 3.93 33.22 20.73
N LYS A 646 5.09 33.90 20.67
CA LYS A 646 5.39 35.06 19.81
C LYS A 646 6.09 34.69 18.51
N GLY A 647 6.41 33.41 18.32
CA GLY A 647 7.03 32.88 17.11
C GLY A 647 7.43 31.42 17.32
N ILE A 648 7.42 30.64 16.25
CA ILE A 648 7.76 29.21 16.28
C ILE A 648 8.82 28.89 15.23
N LEU A 649 9.88 28.17 15.60
CA LEU A 649 10.75 27.48 14.65
C LEU A 649 10.12 26.13 14.30
N ARG A 650 9.60 26.01 13.07
CA ARG A 650 8.80 24.88 12.61
C ARG A 650 9.60 24.08 11.59
N ILE A 651 10.12 22.93 11.99
CA ILE A 651 10.97 22.10 11.11
C ILE A 651 10.16 20.94 10.56
N HIS A 652 10.00 20.92 9.24
CA HIS A 652 9.33 19.90 8.46
C HIS A 652 10.37 19.05 7.75
N LEU A 653 10.56 17.81 8.19
CA LEU A 653 11.26 16.80 7.38
C LEU A 653 10.22 16.07 6.55
N GLU A 654 10.19 16.35 5.25
CA GLU A 654 9.22 15.81 4.30
C GLU A 654 9.95 15.13 3.13
N LEU A 655 10.15 13.82 3.27
CA LEU A 655 10.98 13.02 2.36
C LEU A 655 10.10 12.13 1.45
N PRO A 656 10.42 11.99 0.15
CA PRO A 656 11.63 12.46 -0.51
C PRO A 656 11.59 13.95 -0.93
N ARG A 657 10.43 14.46 -1.35
CA ARG A 657 10.14 15.86 -1.70
C ARG A 657 8.65 16.04 -1.95
N VAL A 658 8.17 17.29 -2.06
CA VAL A 658 6.79 17.59 -2.47
C VAL A 658 6.67 17.63 -4.01
N GLN A 659 5.62 17.01 -4.54
CA GLN A 659 5.39 16.90 -5.97
C GLN A 659 5.12 18.28 -6.59
N GLY A 660 5.89 18.62 -7.62
CA GLY A 660 5.69 19.85 -8.41
C GLY A 660 6.03 21.14 -7.68
N VAL A 661 6.61 21.08 -6.47
CA VAL A 661 6.94 22.26 -5.67
C VAL A 661 8.34 22.10 -5.09
N GLN A 662 9.23 23.05 -5.37
CA GLN A 662 10.47 23.20 -4.61
C GLN A 662 10.13 23.97 -3.33
N LEU A 663 10.07 23.26 -2.20
CA LEU A 663 9.83 23.92 -0.92
C LEU A 663 11.06 24.72 -0.51
N ALA A 664 10.85 25.98 -0.16
CA ALA A 664 11.87 26.82 0.42
C ALA A 664 11.51 27.13 1.87
N THR A 665 12.51 27.12 2.73
CA THR A 665 12.38 27.67 4.08
C THR A 665 11.99 29.15 3.98
N HIS A 666 11.00 29.57 4.76
CA HIS A 666 10.44 30.93 4.69
C HIS A 666 9.89 31.39 6.04
N VAL A 667 9.61 32.69 6.14
CA VAL A 667 8.95 33.28 7.31
C VAL A 667 7.45 33.40 7.04
N LYS A 668 6.63 32.81 7.90
CA LYS A 668 5.17 32.91 7.85
C LYS A 668 4.70 33.92 8.89
N ARG A 669 4.20 35.06 8.42
CA ARG A 669 3.62 36.10 9.26
C ARG A 669 2.11 35.92 9.38
N ASP A 670 1.61 35.78 10.60
CA ASP A 670 0.19 35.80 10.90
C ASP A 670 -0.35 37.24 10.73
N PRO A 671 -1.32 37.47 9.82
CA PRO A 671 -1.84 38.81 9.57
C PRO A 671 -2.63 39.39 10.76
N ALA A 672 -3.20 38.55 11.63
CA ALA A 672 -4.03 39.00 12.75
C ALA A 672 -3.18 39.38 13.96
N THR A 673 -2.14 38.60 14.25
CA THR A 673 -1.32 38.78 15.46
C THR A 673 0.03 39.44 15.19
N GLY A 674 0.45 39.50 13.93
CA GLY A 674 1.81 39.90 13.54
C GLY A 674 2.89 38.90 13.94
N THR A 675 2.50 37.73 14.45
CA THR A 675 3.43 36.66 14.86
C THR A 675 4.18 36.12 13.66
N GLU A 676 5.49 35.95 13.81
CA GLU A 676 6.36 35.45 12.74
C GLU A 676 6.92 34.08 13.11
N ASP A 677 6.49 33.07 12.36
CA ASP A 677 7.04 31.72 12.45
C ASP A 677 8.10 31.51 11.36
N VAL A 678 9.14 30.75 11.68
CA VAL A 678 10.13 30.30 10.69
C VAL A 678 9.76 28.88 10.27
N MET A 679 9.33 28.72 9.02
CA MET A 679 8.98 27.45 8.40
C MET A 679 10.21 26.88 7.70
N VAL A 680 10.78 25.80 8.24
CA VAL A 680 11.92 25.08 7.65
C VAL A 680 11.41 23.83 6.95
N HIS A 681 11.73 23.68 5.67
CA HIS A 681 11.41 22.49 4.89
C HIS A 681 12.68 21.76 4.51
N ILE A 682 12.79 20.52 4.97
CA ILE A 682 13.91 19.62 4.70
C ILE A 682 13.38 18.45 3.87
N ASP A 683 13.93 18.28 2.68
CA ASP A 683 13.68 17.16 1.78
C ASP A 683 15.01 16.55 1.30
N LEU A 684 15.02 15.65 0.32
CA LEU A 684 16.26 15.03 -0.16
C LEU A 684 17.27 16.02 -0.78
N SER A 685 16.81 17.19 -1.27
CA SER A 685 17.64 18.18 -1.94
C SER A 685 18.50 18.99 -0.97
N ASN A 686 18.05 19.16 0.28
CA ASN A 686 18.73 19.93 1.33
C ASN A 686 18.90 19.14 2.64
N ILE A 687 18.73 17.82 2.61
CA ILE A 687 18.93 16.93 3.76
C ILE A 687 20.33 17.07 4.38
N ASP A 688 21.32 17.44 3.58
CA ASP A 688 22.71 17.63 4.00
C ASP A 688 22.88 18.83 4.95
N ASP A 689 22.01 19.84 4.87
CA ASP A 689 22.03 21.01 5.76
C ASP A 689 21.49 20.68 7.15
N PHE A 690 20.49 19.81 7.22
CA PHE A 690 19.93 19.36 8.50
C PHE A 690 20.81 18.28 9.16
N PHE A 691 21.23 17.28 8.39
CA PHE A 691 22.17 16.25 8.84
C PHE A 691 23.61 16.69 8.58
N TYR A 692 23.95 17.84 9.15
CA TYR A 692 25.21 18.52 8.91
C TYR A 692 26.42 17.72 9.44
N GLU A 693 27.40 17.52 8.56
CA GLU A 693 28.62 16.75 8.84
C GLU A 693 29.75 17.59 9.44
N GLY A 694 29.60 18.92 9.48
CA GLY A 694 30.60 19.81 10.08
C GLY A 694 30.62 19.79 11.61
N ILE A 695 29.70 19.07 12.25
CA ILE A 695 29.71 18.82 13.70
C ILE A 695 30.37 17.46 13.95
N GLU A 696 31.50 17.47 14.66
CA GLU A 696 32.32 16.27 14.86
C GLU A 696 31.61 15.17 15.66
N GLU A 697 30.75 15.55 16.60
CA GLU A 697 29.97 14.60 17.40
C GLU A 697 29.12 13.69 16.49
N LYS A 698 29.41 12.38 16.52
CA LYS A 698 28.70 11.32 15.78
C LYS A 698 28.60 11.56 14.27
N LYS A 699 29.62 12.20 13.69
CA LYS A 699 29.68 12.51 12.26
C LYS A 699 29.48 11.30 11.35
N GLU A 700 30.08 10.16 11.69
CA GLU A 700 29.96 8.93 10.90
C GLU A 700 28.53 8.40 10.86
N ASP A 701 27.86 8.30 12.01
CA ASP A 701 26.45 7.86 12.10
C ASP A 701 25.54 8.74 11.23
N ILE A 702 25.80 10.04 11.19
CA ILE A 702 25.03 11.02 10.42
C ILE A 702 25.28 10.84 8.93
N LEU A 703 26.54 10.68 8.51
CA LEU A 703 26.89 10.34 7.14
C LEU A 703 26.19 9.05 6.68
N TYR A 704 26.18 8.01 7.54
CA TYR A 704 25.51 6.74 7.24
C TYR A 704 23.99 6.89 7.17
N LEU A 705 23.38 7.59 8.13
CA LEU A 705 21.94 7.83 8.13
C LEU A 705 21.48 8.55 6.86
N LYS A 706 22.22 9.57 6.41
CA LYS A 706 21.93 10.26 5.15
C LYS A 706 22.00 9.32 3.95
N LYS A 707 23.08 8.54 3.85
CA LYS A 707 23.24 7.55 2.77
C LYS A 707 22.10 6.54 2.77
N LEU A 708 21.69 6.07 3.95
CA LEU A 708 20.60 5.14 4.13
C LEU A 708 19.25 5.75 3.72
N ILE A 709 18.93 6.97 4.14
CA ILE A 709 17.69 7.66 3.75
C ILE A 709 17.66 7.84 2.22
N LYS A 710 18.77 8.31 1.63
CA LYS A 710 18.91 8.45 0.17
C LYS A 710 18.74 7.11 -0.54
N TYR A 711 19.28 6.03 0.01
CA TYR A 711 19.14 4.66 -0.54
C TYR A 711 17.70 4.15 -0.48
N VAL A 712 17.06 4.25 0.69
CA VAL A 712 15.67 3.80 0.88
C VAL A 712 14.71 4.53 -0.06
N LEU A 713 14.99 5.81 -0.33
CA LEU A 713 14.15 6.70 -1.14
C LEU A 713 14.62 6.88 -2.60
N ALA A 714 15.64 6.15 -3.03
CA ALA A 714 16.10 6.17 -4.42
C ALA A 714 14.97 5.73 -5.37
N LYS A 715 14.81 6.36 -6.53
CA LYS A 715 13.76 5.96 -7.48
C LYS A 715 14.22 4.83 -8.40
#